data_AF-A0A9Q0JGJ4-F1
#
_entry.id   AF-A0A9Q0JGJ4-F1
#
_cell.length_a   1.000
_cell.length_b   1.000
_cell.length_c   1.000
_cell.angle_alpha   90.00
_cell.angle_beta   90.00
_cell.angle_gamma   90.00
#
_symmetry.space_group_name_H-M   'P 1'
#
loop_
_entity.id
_entity.type
_entity.pdbx_description
1 polymer ?
#
loop_
_entity_poly.entity_id
_entity_poly.type
_entity_poly.pdbx_seq_one_letter_code
_entity_poly.pdbx_strand_id
1 'polypeptide(L)'
;MKQTIITGNRSFVGGWVTYFSGTLNVEGAKFRAQDLTVENTAGPESKQAVAIRSDSDLAVFYRCAFKGYQDTVYLHSGRQFFKKCKISGSVDFIFGFAIALFQDCTLTVVQGSPRQNFYVIAAHGGKDGTLNGGAYGGFVFQFCRIVPDRKFLQGRNEHVRAYLGRPWKKYSSIVYMKSYLSEIISPLGWYGMEENERSHGVYFAEYGNHGPGADLRHRIKWPGYHPKISSSEAKQFSASSFVNDNNWLQATGVPFQGDGVSDKIKVMGIYFQKKVEVDNGESLSLVQVVVTPVASNTMETELSRLSNLGSDKLLGDARSTNAIKSCSDLLSLSAHKLNLSLSLLKNPDDDGNMGSGNLKSDLRAWFNDVITDQQTCLDGLGYTKNSSVKVLTEKNLKRLGQMVDKLLDFVSPDTTISPRIRVSPQSLMDFRILKRSRESSLKPNVVVAQDGSGDFTRIMDAVNNAPDNSRQTYIIHIKQGIYREYVHVSEKKTNLMVIGDGMKNTIITGDRSFKGGWETFRSGTFIVEGDQFTAQDLTIENTAGPAKAQAVALRATSDLAAFYRCAFKGYQDTLYAHSGRQFFKSCRIGGTVDFVFGFARALFIDCTLNVRPGLPNQHFYVVAAHGGQNNGNVGSYGGFVFQACKIHPDPKLLMLEKRATVYLGRPWKLYSRIVFMDSYLSEIINPLGWEGMYGNEKTNTIFFAEYNNYGPGANVQGRVKWPGYYKALSPVKARQFATYGFIDGESWVRARGIPL
;
A
#
# COMPACT_ATOMS: atom_id res chain seq x y z
N MET A 1 18.59 21.93 13.99
CA MET A 1 18.59 22.46 12.61
C MET A 1 18.55 23.97 12.69
N LYS A 2 19.42 24.67 11.97
CA LYS A 2 19.38 26.14 11.86
C LYS A 2 18.07 26.49 11.12
N GLN A 3 17.21 27.30 11.74
CA GLN A 3 15.93 27.73 11.14
C GLN A 3 16.22 28.91 10.21
N THR A 4 15.71 28.88 8.98
CA THR A 4 15.80 30.04 8.08
C THR A 4 14.93 31.16 8.64
N ILE A 5 15.53 32.32 8.90
CA ILE A 5 14.82 33.50 9.44
C ILE A 5 14.96 34.65 8.44
N ILE A 6 13.82 35.18 8.00
CA ILE A 6 13.74 36.39 7.19
C ILE A 6 13.32 37.52 8.13
N THR A 7 14.17 38.55 8.26
CA THR A 7 13.93 39.67 9.17
C THR A 7 13.75 40.97 8.41
N GLY A 8 12.81 41.80 8.85
CA GLY A 8 12.63 43.17 8.39
C GLY A 8 12.21 44.05 9.57
N ASN A 9 12.22 45.38 9.40
CA ASN A 9 11.92 46.32 10.48
C ASN A 9 11.06 47.51 10.05
N ARG A 10 10.37 47.40 8.91
CA ARG A 10 9.48 48.46 8.40
C ARG A 10 8.23 48.56 9.27
N SER A 11 7.80 49.79 9.55
CA SER A 11 6.65 50.06 10.40
C SER A 11 5.99 51.39 10.08
N PHE A 12 4.79 51.58 10.62
CA PHE A 12 4.05 52.84 10.51
C PHE A 12 4.80 54.03 11.10
N VAL A 13 5.39 53.88 12.30
CA VAL A 13 6.21 54.94 12.91
C VAL A 13 7.45 55.24 12.06
N GLY A 14 7.98 54.24 11.36
CA GLY A 14 9.07 54.39 10.40
C GLY A 14 8.67 54.98 9.04
N GLY A 15 7.46 55.51 8.89
CA GLY A 15 6.97 56.18 7.67
C GLY A 15 6.38 55.25 6.61
N TRP A 16 6.23 53.95 6.89
CA TRP A 16 5.65 53.00 5.95
C TRP A 16 4.16 52.79 6.20
N VAL A 17 3.34 52.83 5.16
CA VAL A 17 1.95 52.35 5.29
C VAL A 17 1.94 50.84 5.57
N THR A 18 0.91 50.35 6.28
CA THR A 18 0.77 48.93 6.65
C THR A 18 0.91 47.99 5.46
N TYR A 19 0.43 48.38 4.28
CA TYR A 19 0.53 47.57 3.06
C TYR A 19 1.98 47.33 2.59
N PHE A 20 2.88 48.28 2.84
CA PHE A 20 4.29 48.22 2.42
C PHE A 20 5.26 47.93 3.57
N SER A 21 4.75 47.71 4.79
CA SER A 21 5.56 47.37 5.96
C SER A 21 5.89 45.86 6.07
N GLY A 22 5.39 45.04 5.14
CA GLY A 22 5.62 43.59 5.11
C GLY A 22 7.08 43.20 4.90
N THR A 23 7.60 42.35 5.79
CA THR A 23 8.93 41.73 5.64
C THR A 23 8.95 40.72 4.49
N LEU A 24 7.87 39.95 4.34
CA LEU A 24 7.60 39.11 3.17
C LEU A 24 6.24 39.49 2.58
N ASN A 25 6.20 39.80 1.28
CA ASN A 25 4.96 40.11 0.55
C ASN A 25 4.71 39.02 -0.49
N VAL A 26 3.54 38.39 -0.47
CA VAL A 26 3.17 37.29 -1.36
C VAL A 26 1.99 37.69 -2.22
N GLU A 27 2.24 37.91 -3.51
CA GLU A 27 1.22 38.32 -4.48
C GLU A 27 0.81 37.20 -5.44
N GLY A 28 1.73 36.28 -5.77
CA GLY A 28 1.48 35.19 -6.71
C GLY A 28 0.57 34.09 -6.13
N ALA A 29 -0.35 33.56 -6.94
CA ALA A 29 -1.25 32.47 -6.55
C ALA A 29 -0.50 31.12 -6.34
N LYS A 30 -1.12 30.21 -5.59
CA LYS A 30 -0.60 28.86 -5.25
C LYS A 30 0.76 28.90 -4.53
N PHE A 31 1.03 29.99 -3.82
CA PHE A 31 2.28 30.15 -3.08
C PHE A 31 2.37 29.15 -1.94
N ARG A 32 3.55 28.55 -1.74
CA ARG A 32 3.81 27.66 -0.62
C ARG A 32 5.08 28.06 0.13
N ALA A 33 4.96 28.22 1.44
CA ALA A 33 6.07 28.35 2.37
C ALA A 33 6.06 27.21 3.39
N GLN A 34 7.25 26.70 3.72
CA GLN A 34 7.41 25.62 4.68
C GLN A 34 8.71 25.76 5.49
N ASP A 35 8.66 25.43 6.79
CA ASP A 35 9.82 25.33 7.69
C ASP A 35 10.67 26.62 7.81
N LEU A 36 10.05 27.81 7.72
CA LEU A 36 10.73 29.12 7.82
C LEU A 36 10.13 30.04 8.89
N THR A 37 10.92 31.03 9.33
CA THR A 37 10.46 32.14 10.17
C THR A 37 10.50 33.44 9.39
N VAL A 38 9.43 34.24 9.49
CA VAL A 38 9.43 35.65 9.09
C VAL A 38 9.18 36.51 10.32
N GLU A 39 10.03 37.49 10.55
CA GLU A 39 10.02 38.32 11.75
C GLU A 39 10.13 39.79 11.39
N ASN A 40 9.18 40.59 11.86
CA ASN A 40 9.30 42.04 11.82
C ASN A 40 9.82 42.53 13.19
N THR A 41 11.04 43.04 13.20
CA THR A 41 11.79 43.44 14.40
C THR A 41 11.55 44.90 14.81
N ALA A 42 10.58 45.61 14.22
CA ALA A 42 10.33 47.02 14.52
C ALA A 42 9.94 47.29 15.99
N GLY A 43 9.48 46.26 16.72
CA GLY A 43 9.17 46.36 18.15
C GLY A 43 7.76 46.90 18.46
N PRO A 44 7.36 46.86 19.74
CA PRO A 44 5.99 47.15 20.17
C PRO A 44 5.59 48.64 20.12
N GLU A 45 6.57 49.56 20.14
CA GLU A 45 6.32 51.01 20.05
C GLU A 45 6.06 51.47 18.60
N SER A 46 6.43 50.64 17.62
CA SER A 46 6.41 50.98 16.20
C SER A 46 5.03 50.89 15.53
N LYS A 47 3.97 50.61 16.32
CA LYS A 47 2.60 50.41 15.85
C LYS A 47 2.53 49.32 14.79
N GLN A 48 1.86 49.55 13.66
CA GLN A 48 1.65 48.54 12.61
C GLN A 48 2.98 48.12 11.97
N ALA A 49 3.30 46.82 12.07
CA ALA A 49 4.53 46.26 11.52
C ALA A 49 4.30 44.81 11.06
N VAL A 50 4.25 44.61 9.74
CA VAL A 50 3.84 43.34 9.13
C VAL A 50 5.04 42.40 8.96
N ALA A 51 4.94 41.19 9.50
CA ALA A 51 5.90 40.11 9.21
C ALA A 51 5.60 39.52 7.83
N ILE A 52 4.34 39.19 7.56
CA ILE A 52 3.91 38.69 6.25
C ILE A 52 2.64 39.37 5.77
N ARG A 53 2.66 39.83 4.52
CA ARG A 53 1.46 40.21 3.76
C ARG A 53 1.20 39.15 2.69
N SER A 54 -0.05 38.70 2.57
CA SER A 54 -0.44 37.73 1.57
C SER A 54 -1.71 38.16 0.85
N ASP A 55 -1.57 38.41 -0.44
CA ASP A 55 -2.63 38.70 -1.42
C ASP A 55 -3.01 37.43 -2.22
N SER A 56 -2.31 36.32 -1.95
CA SER A 56 -2.31 35.09 -2.75
C SER A 56 -3.56 34.24 -2.55
N ASP A 57 -4.13 33.78 -3.66
CA ASP A 57 -5.12 32.71 -3.67
C ASP A 57 -4.45 31.33 -3.70
N LEU A 58 -5.02 30.37 -2.98
CA LEU A 58 -4.50 29.01 -2.80
C LEU A 58 -3.13 28.96 -2.09
N ALA A 59 -2.88 29.89 -1.17
CA ALA A 59 -1.61 29.96 -0.44
C ALA A 59 -1.55 28.93 0.69
N VAL A 60 -0.39 28.29 0.89
CA VAL A 60 -0.17 27.37 2.02
C VAL A 60 1.09 27.72 2.81
N PHE A 61 0.92 27.79 4.13
CA PHE A 61 1.99 27.99 5.09
C PHE A 61 2.04 26.79 6.03
N TYR A 62 3.13 26.00 5.97
CA TYR A 62 3.24 24.76 6.74
C TYR A 62 4.47 24.76 7.66
N ARG A 63 4.26 24.67 8.97
CA ARG A 63 5.33 24.74 9.99
C ARG A 63 6.15 26.04 9.92
N CYS A 64 5.51 27.15 9.58
CA CYS A 64 6.13 28.47 9.55
C CYS A 64 5.99 29.19 10.91
N ALA A 65 6.86 30.16 11.18
CA ALA A 65 6.71 31.09 12.29
C ALA A 65 6.59 32.53 11.78
N PHE A 66 5.61 33.27 12.29
CA PHE A 66 5.40 34.69 11.99
C PHE A 66 5.44 35.48 13.29
N LYS A 67 6.43 36.37 13.41
CA LYS A 67 6.68 37.10 14.64
C LYS A 67 6.59 38.59 14.44
N GLY A 68 5.83 39.25 15.29
CA GLY A 68 5.73 40.69 15.36
C GLY A 68 5.00 41.09 16.63
N TYR A 69 4.44 42.30 16.60
CA TYR A 69 3.64 42.87 17.69
C TYR A 69 2.26 43.23 17.13
N GLN A 70 2.01 44.49 16.80
CA GLN A 70 0.79 44.91 16.16
C GLN A 70 0.83 44.62 14.66
N ASP A 71 -0.25 44.05 14.12
CA ASP A 71 -0.45 43.78 12.69
C ASP A 71 0.57 42.79 12.08
N THR A 72 0.84 41.67 12.77
CA THR A 72 1.91 40.72 12.38
C THR A 72 1.65 39.99 11.05
N VAL A 73 0.44 39.48 10.84
CA VAL A 73 0.03 38.69 9.65
C VAL A 73 -1.10 39.42 8.96
N TYR A 74 -0.81 39.99 7.78
CA TYR A 74 -1.77 40.70 6.97
C TYR A 74 -2.31 39.80 5.84
N LEU A 75 -3.52 39.27 6.03
CA LEU A 75 -4.25 38.43 5.09
C LEU A 75 -5.13 39.28 4.18
N HIS A 76 -4.51 39.90 3.16
CA HIS A 76 -5.17 40.90 2.33
C HIS A 76 -6.30 40.30 1.47
N SER A 77 -6.06 39.21 0.74
CA SER A 77 -7.03 38.57 -0.18
C SER A 77 -6.73 37.09 -0.45
N GLY A 78 -7.67 36.38 -1.09
CA GLY A 78 -7.50 35.00 -1.55
C GLY A 78 -7.79 33.91 -0.50
N ARG A 79 -7.72 32.64 -0.90
CA ARG A 79 -7.81 31.46 -0.01
C ARG A 79 -6.44 31.08 0.53
N GLN A 80 -6.33 30.90 1.84
CA GLN A 80 -5.05 30.66 2.51
C GLN A 80 -5.19 29.61 3.61
N PHE A 81 -4.20 28.71 3.72
CA PHE A 81 -4.20 27.64 4.71
C PHE A 81 -2.89 27.62 5.52
N PHE A 82 -3.03 27.71 6.84
CA PHE A 82 -1.93 27.69 7.79
C PHE A 82 -2.00 26.41 8.61
N LYS A 83 -0.96 25.57 8.54
CA LYS A 83 -0.89 24.31 9.28
C LYS A 83 0.34 24.26 10.17
N LYS A 84 0.15 23.97 11.46
CA LYS A 84 1.24 23.85 12.45
C LYS A 84 2.14 25.09 12.52
N CYS A 85 1.58 26.28 12.27
CA CYS A 85 2.31 27.53 12.31
C CYS A 85 2.36 28.10 13.73
N LYS A 86 3.39 28.90 14.02
CA LYS A 86 3.50 29.70 15.26
C LYS A 86 3.34 31.17 14.89
N ILE A 87 2.37 31.84 15.48
CA ILE A 87 2.09 33.25 15.19
C ILE A 87 2.10 34.01 16.50
N SER A 88 2.92 35.05 16.59
CA SER A 88 3.02 35.86 17.81
C SER A 88 2.77 37.33 17.53
N GLY A 89 1.96 37.97 18.37
CA GLY A 89 1.69 39.40 18.30
C GLY A 89 0.88 39.91 19.49
N SER A 90 0.59 41.22 19.48
CA SER A 90 -0.02 41.92 20.61
C SER A 90 -1.45 42.39 20.29
N VAL A 91 -1.66 43.09 19.16
CA VAL A 91 -2.96 43.62 18.73
C VAL A 91 -3.17 43.35 17.25
N ASP A 92 -4.38 42.89 16.90
CA ASP A 92 -4.82 42.59 15.53
C ASP A 92 -3.77 41.80 14.75
N PHE A 93 -3.07 40.90 15.44
CA PHE A 93 -1.86 40.35 14.85
C PHE A 93 -2.14 39.33 13.74
N ILE A 94 -3.41 38.94 13.55
CA ILE A 94 -3.94 38.35 12.33
C ILE A 94 -5.10 39.23 11.84
N PHE A 95 -4.93 39.90 10.71
CA PHE A 95 -5.94 40.85 10.22
C PHE A 95 -6.04 40.85 8.70
N GLY A 96 -7.16 41.35 8.17
CA GLY A 96 -7.40 41.42 6.72
C GLY A 96 -8.77 40.91 6.30
N PHE A 97 -8.92 40.55 5.02
CA PHE A 97 -10.21 40.18 4.39
C PHE A 97 -10.19 38.79 3.70
N ALA A 98 -9.08 38.06 3.77
CA ALA A 98 -8.95 36.75 3.11
C ALA A 98 -9.90 35.67 3.65
N ILE A 99 -10.06 34.58 2.88
CA ILE A 99 -10.55 33.29 3.39
C ILE A 99 -9.33 32.56 3.97
N ALA A 100 -9.23 32.44 5.29
CA ALA A 100 -8.07 31.81 5.91
C ALA A 100 -8.45 30.78 6.96
N LEU A 101 -7.84 29.61 6.87
CA LEU A 101 -8.00 28.54 7.86
C LEU A 101 -6.66 28.20 8.50
N PHE A 102 -6.64 28.26 9.83
CA PHE A 102 -5.51 27.94 10.69
C PHE A 102 -5.79 26.63 11.40
N GLN A 103 -4.90 25.65 11.25
CA GLN A 103 -5.07 24.33 11.82
C GLN A 103 -3.82 23.87 12.58
N ASP A 104 -4.00 23.33 13.78
CA ASP A 104 -2.92 22.96 14.71
C ASP A 104 -1.90 24.10 14.95
N CYS A 105 -2.33 25.36 14.83
CA CYS A 105 -1.43 26.50 15.00
C CYS A 105 -1.32 26.90 16.48
N THR A 106 -0.18 27.46 16.86
CA THR A 106 0.00 28.10 18.17
C THR A 106 -0.04 29.62 17.98
N LEU A 107 -0.99 30.27 18.62
CA LEU A 107 -1.14 31.73 18.64
C LEU A 107 -0.65 32.23 20.00
N THR A 108 0.46 32.97 19.98
CA THR A 108 1.15 33.45 21.17
C THR A 108 0.90 34.94 21.36
N VAL A 109 0.21 35.30 22.43
CA VAL A 109 0.03 36.71 22.81
C VAL A 109 1.32 37.20 23.46
N VAL A 110 1.97 38.19 22.85
CA VAL A 110 3.22 38.78 23.37
C VAL A 110 2.94 40.14 24.01
N GLN A 111 3.75 40.50 24.99
CA GLN A 111 3.68 41.81 25.65
C GLN A 111 3.84 42.94 24.62
N GLY A 112 2.88 43.87 24.60
CA GLY A 112 2.90 45.06 23.75
C GLY A 112 3.73 46.18 24.38
N SER A 113 3.45 47.42 23.98
CA SER A 113 4.07 48.58 24.61
C SER A 113 3.68 48.66 26.10
N PRO A 114 4.48 49.31 26.96
CA PRO A 114 4.14 49.48 28.38
C PRO A 114 2.77 50.13 28.63
N ARG A 115 2.25 50.90 27.67
CA ARG A 115 0.94 51.56 27.74
C ARG A 115 -0.21 50.69 27.21
N GLN A 116 0.07 49.51 26.66
CA GLN A 116 -0.94 48.66 26.05
C GLN A 116 -1.68 47.83 27.11
N ASN A 117 -3.00 48.03 27.18
CA ASN A 117 -3.89 47.38 28.14
C ASN A 117 -4.88 46.38 27.52
N PHE A 118 -4.90 46.23 26.19
CA PHE A 118 -5.75 45.28 25.49
C PHE A 118 -4.97 44.51 24.42
N TYR A 119 -5.39 43.27 24.15
CA TYR A 119 -4.72 42.36 23.25
C TYR A 119 -5.75 41.65 22.39
N VAL A 120 -5.57 41.64 21.08
CA VAL A 120 -6.57 41.10 20.13
C VAL A 120 -5.87 40.20 19.14
N ILE A 121 -6.39 39.00 18.97
CA ILE A 121 -5.79 37.99 18.09
C ILE A 121 -6.15 38.24 16.64
N ALA A 122 -7.46 38.34 16.35
CA ALA A 122 -7.97 38.36 14.99
C ALA A 122 -8.87 39.57 14.70
N ALA A 123 -8.71 40.18 13.53
CA ALA A 123 -9.53 41.31 13.06
C ALA A 123 -9.88 41.15 11.57
N HIS A 124 -11.06 40.59 11.28
CA HIS A 124 -11.51 40.34 9.90
C HIS A 124 -12.28 41.54 9.31
N GLY A 125 -12.09 41.82 8.02
CA GLY A 125 -12.52 43.05 7.35
C GLY A 125 -13.68 42.91 6.35
N GLY A 126 -14.75 42.18 6.68
CA GLY A 126 -15.88 41.92 5.76
C GLY A 126 -16.62 43.16 5.24
N LYS A 127 -16.90 43.24 3.93
CA LYS A 127 -17.59 44.37 3.25
C LYS A 127 -19.10 44.11 3.04
N ASP A 128 -19.88 45.19 2.86
CA ASP A 128 -21.34 45.15 2.61
C ASP A 128 -21.75 44.22 1.46
N GLY A 129 -22.85 43.48 1.67
CA GLY A 129 -23.43 42.55 0.69
C GLY A 129 -23.13 41.06 0.90
N THR A 130 -22.44 40.67 1.98
CA THR A 130 -21.95 39.30 2.20
C THR A 130 -22.72 38.47 3.23
N LEU A 131 -23.87 38.95 3.72
CA LEU A 131 -24.71 38.19 4.66
C LEU A 131 -26.10 37.89 4.09
N ASN A 132 -26.24 36.65 3.63
CA ASN A 132 -27.45 35.81 3.69
C ASN A 132 -27.09 34.42 3.13
N GLY A 133 -26.37 33.61 3.92
CA GLY A 133 -26.12 32.20 3.60
C GLY A 133 -24.98 31.87 2.63
N GLY A 134 -24.08 32.81 2.34
CA GLY A 134 -22.93 32.56 1.46
C GLY A 134 -21.77 33.53 1.71
N ALA A 135 -21.00 33.34 2.79
CA ALA A 135 -19.84 34.17 3.08
C ALA A 135 -18.61 33.69 2.27
N TYR A 136 -18.19 34.46 1.27
CA TYR A 136 -16.96 34.20 0.50
C TYR A 136 -15.67 34.70 1.24
N GLY A 137 -15.65 34.81 2.58
CA GLY A 137 -14.54 35.39 3.38
C GLY A 137 -14.64 35.14 4.89
N GLY A 138 -13.50 34.96 5.60
CA GLY A 138 -13.48 34.78 7.06
C GLY A 138 -12.24 34.06 7.59
N PHE A 139 -12.02 34.12 8.92
CA PHE A 139 -10.92 33.43 9.61
C PHE A 139 -11.44 32.27 10.45
N VAL A 140 -10.91 31.06 10.22
CA VAL A 140 -11.27 29.87 10.99
C VAL A 140 -10.04 29.30 11.68
N PHE A 141 -10.14 29.05 12.98
CA PHE A 141 -9.09 28.47 13.82
C PHE A 141 -9.53 27.09 14.33
N GLN A 142 -8.83 26.04 13.92
CA GLN A 142 -9.14 24.65 14.24
C GLN A 142 -8.00 23.98 15.00
N PHE A 143 -8.29 23.35 16.14
CA PHE A 143 -7.28 22.64 16.93
C PHE A 143 -6.09 23.51 17.33
N CYS A 144 -6.29 24.84 17.37
CA CYS A 144 -5.24 25.80 17.67
C CYS A 144 -5.02 25.88 19.19
N ARG A 145 -3.84 26.36 19.58
CA ARG A 145 -3.51 26.66 20.98
C ARG A 145 -3.30 28.15 21.12
N ILE A 146 -4.13 28.79 21.93
CA ILE A 146 -4.03 30.22 22.23
C ILE A 146 -3.40 30.35 23.60
N VAL A 147 -2.18 30.88 23.66
CA VAL A 147 -1.34 30.90 24.87
C VAL A 147 -0.60 32.22 25.02
N PRO A 148 -0.24 32.62 26.26
CA PRO A 148 0.63 33.77 26.46
C PRO A 148 2.10 33.43 26.20
N ASP A 149 2.89 34.44 25.85
CA ASP A 149 4.34 34.36 26.01
C ASP A 149 4.73 34.42 27.49
N ARG A 150 5.87 33.83 27.84
CA ARG A 150 6.37 33.82 29.22
C ARG A 150 6.53 35.24 29.78
N LYS A 151 6.98 36.21 28.98
CA LYS A 151 7.15 37.61 29.40
C LYS A 151 5.83 38.32 29.60
N PHE A 152 4.79 37.95 28.86
CA PHE A 152 3.43 38.48 29.05
C PHE A 152 2.89 38.14 30.45
N LEU A 153 3.18 36.93 30.95
CA LEU A 153 2.77 36.53 32.30
C LEU A 153 3.53 37.24 33.43
N GLN A 154 4.75 37.72 33.16
CA GLN A 154 5.63 38.38 34.14
C GLN A 154 5.32 39.87 34.32
N GLY A 155 4.65 40.51 33.36
CA GLY A 155 4.29 41.94 33.41
C GLY A 155 2.87 42.23 33.90
N ARG A 156 2.20 41.28 34.57
CA ARG A 156 0.75 41.36 34.84
C ARG A 156 0.37 42.48 35.81
N ASN A 157 -0.53 43.35 35.35
CA ASN A 157 -1.64 43.89 36.13
C ASN A 157 -2.82 42.92 35.97
N GLU A 158 -3.54 42.57 37.04
CA GLU A 158 -4.58 41.51 37.07
C GLU A 158 -5.74 41.70 36.07
N HIS A 159 -5.83 42.88 35.46
CA HIS A 159 -6.92 43.31 34.58
C HIS A 159 -6.63 43.15 33.08
N VAL A 160 -5.40 42.83 32.68
CA VAL A 160 -5.03 42.75 31.26
C VAL A 160 -5.43 41.40 30.67
N ARG A 161 -6.31 41.43 29.66
CA ARG A 161 -6.87 40.23 29.01
C ARG A 161 -6.67 40.27 27.49
N ALA A 162 -6.60 39.08 26.89
CA ALA A 162 -6.62 38.90 25.45
C ALA A 162 -8.03 38.55 24.96
N TYR A 163 -8.35 38.97 23.73
CA TYR A 163 -9.62 38.70 23.08
C TYR A 163 -9.39 37.86 21.81
N LEU A 164 -10.30 36.92 21.56
CA LEU A 164 -10.30 36.03 20.40
C LEU A 164 -10.33 36.81 19.08
N GLY A 165 -11.00 37.96 19.08
CA GLY A 165 -10.99 38.89 17.97
C GLY A 165 -11.86 40.11 18.21
N ARG A 166 -11.90 40.98 17.20
CA ARG A 166 -12.79 42.14 17.13
C ARG A 166 -13.28 42.37 15.70
N PRO A 167 -14.45 43.01 15.52
CA PRO A 167 -14.90 43.36 14.18
C PRO A 167 -14.06 44.52 13.63
N TRP A 168 -13.34 44.29 12.54
CA TRP A 168 -12.66 45.38 11.82
C TRP A 168 -13.63 46.08 10.86
N LYS A 169 -14.59 45.35 10.30
CA LYS A 169 -15.67 45.85 9.44
C LYS A 169 -17.02 45.21 9.79
N LYS A 170 -18.11 45.73 9.21
CA LYS A 170 -19.50 45.37 9.55
C LYS A 170 -19.79 43.87 9.39
N TYR A 171 -19.14 43.17 8.46
CA TYR A 171 -19.37 41.75 8.17
C TYR A 171 -18.21 40.84 8.55
N SER A 172 -17.61 41.10 9.71
CA SER A 172 -16.48 40.30 10.19
C SER A 172 -16.92 38.87 10.49
N SER A 173 -16.15 37.87 10.06
CA SER A 173 -16.43 36.45 10.30
C SER A 173 -15.19 35.79 10.90
N ILE A 174 -15.33 35.27 12.12
CA ILE A 174 -14.23 34.65 12.88
C ILE A 174 -14.78 33.46 13.66
N VAL A 175 -14.19 32.28 13.47
CA VAL A 175 -14.66 31.03 14.09
C VAL A 175 -13.52 30.30 14.79
N TYR A 176 -13.71 29.91 16.05
CA TYR A 176 -12.78 29.06 16.81
C TYR A 176 -13.39 27.71 17.10
N MET A 177 -12.74 26.63 16.66
CA MET A 177 -13.23 25.26 16.77
C MET A 177 -12.18 24.36 17.41
N LYS A 178 -12.61 23.56 18.39
CA LYS A 178 -11.82 22.52 19.07
C LYS A 178 -10.43 22.98 19.51
N SER A 179 -10.31 24.27 19.82
CA SER A 179 -9.06 24.92 20.14
C SER A 179 -8.88 25.01 21.65
N TYR A 180 -7.64 24.95 22.10
CA TYR A 180 -7.27 25.19 23.49
C TYR A 180 -7.19 26.71 23.74
N LEU A 181 -8.01 27.20 24.66
CA LEU A 181 -8.05 28.59 25.09
C LEU A 181 -7.49 28.69 26.52
N SER A 182 -6.33 29.33 26.68
CA SER A 182 -5.73 29.57 28.00
C SER A 182 -6.48 30.63 28.81
N GLU A 183 -6.14 30.73 30.08
CA GLU A 183 -6.72 31.62 31.10
C GLU A 183 -6.60 33.12 30.79
N ILE A 184 -5.75 33.50 29.83
CA ILE A 184 -5.58 34.91 29.44
C ILE A 184 -6.75 35.43 28.61
N ILE A 185 -7.56 34.54 28.04
CA ILE A 185 -8.71 34.92 27.24
C ILE A 185 -9.76 35.54 28.17
N SER A 186 -10.18 36.76 27.82
CA SER A 186 -11.23 37.49 28.53
C SER A 186 -12.50 36.64 28.60
N PRO A 187 -13.22 36.59 29.74
CA PRO A 187 -14.53 35.93 29.81
C PRO A 187 -15.52 36.42 28.74
N LEU A 188 -15.42 37.70 28.34
CA LEU A 188 -16.19 38.29 27.25
C LEU A 188 -15.89 37.63 25.89
N GLY A 189 -14.70 37.06 25.71
CA GLY A 189 -14.21 36.39 24.51
C GLY A 189 -13.84 37.34 23.37
N TRP A 190 -14.67 38.35 23.12
CA TRP A 190 -14.61 39.22 21.95
C TRP A 190 -14.57 40.69 22.37
N TYR A 191 -13.80 41.51 21.66
CA TYR A 191 -13.62 42.92 21.99
C TYR A 191 -14.57 43.80 21.17
N GLY A 192 -15.44 44.56 21.86
CA GLY A 192 -16.32 45.55 21.26
C GLY A 192 -15.65 46.89 21.08
N MET A 193 -15.78 47.49 19.89
CA MET A 193 -15.21 48.81 19.61
C MET A 193 -16.23 49.95 19.73
N GLU A 194 -17.55 49.67 19.80
CA GLU A 194 -18.67 50.58 20.14
C GLU A 194 -20.02 49.82 20.07
N GLU A 195 -21.00 50.17 20.89
CA GLU A 195 -22.06 49.25 21.37
C GLU A 195 -23.13 48.78 20.36
N ASN A 196 -23.50 49.54 19.32
CA ASN A 196 -24.77 49.24 18.64
C ASN A 196 -24.71 48.94 17.13
N GLU A 197 -23.69 49.37 16.38
CA GLU A 197 -23.78 49.32 14.90
C GLU A 197 -23.05 48.13 14.24
N ARG A 198 -22.13 47.46 14.94
CA ARG A 198 -21.28 46.41 14.36
C ARG A 198 -21.58 44.99 14.85
N SER A 199 -22.53 44.82 15.77
CA SER A 199 -22.88 43.52 16.36
C SER A 199 -23.90 42.71 15.54
N HIS A 200 -24.61 43.36 14.61
CA HIS A 200 -25.68 42.74 13.82
C HIS A 200 -25.19 42.07 12.53
N GLY A 201 -24.05 42.51 11.99
CA GLY A 201 -23.51 42.01 10.72
C GLY A 201 -22.38 41.00 10.87
N VAL A 202 -21.93 40.69 12.08
CA VAL A 202 -20.80 39.78 12.29
C VAL A 202 -21.26 38.32 12.34
N TYR A 203 -20.34 37.40 12.06
CA TYR A 203 -20.52 35.97 12.33
C TYR A 203 -19.35 35.48 13.17
N PHE A 204 -19.50 35.56 14.49
CA PHE A 204 -18.49 35.10 15.45
C PHE A 204 -18.98 33.81 16.10
N ALA A 205 -18.19 32.74 16.04
CA ALA A 205 -18.66 31.44 16.52
C ALA A 205 -17.58 30.64 17.27
N GLU A 206 -18.04 29.83 18.22
CA GLU A 206 -17.22 28.89 18.98
C GLU A 206 -17.82 27.47 18.92
N TYR A 207 -16.97 26.44 18.75
CA TYR A 207 -17.40 25.04 18.71
C TYR A 207 -16.40 24.12 19.42
N GLY A 208 -16.80 23.52 20.54
CA GLY A 208 -16.00 22.49 21.22
C GLY A 208 -14.62 22.95 21.71
N ASN A 209 -14.41 24.26 21.91
CA ASN A 209 -13.18 24.78 22.51
C ASN A 209 -13.05 24.30 23.96
N HIS A 210 -11.81 24.14 24.41
CA HIS A 210 -11.51 23.63 25.76
C HIS A 210 -10.38 24.43 26.42
N GLY A 211 -10.19 24.25 27.73
CA GLY A 211 -9.22 25.00 28.53
C GLY A 211 -9.86 26.13 29.34
N PRO A 212 -9.09 26.79 30.23
CA PRO A 212 -9.62 27.76 31.19
C PRO A 212 -10.31 28.98 30.55
N GLY A 213 -9.90 29.38 29.34
CA GLY A 213 -10.48 30.50 28.61
C GLY A 213 -11.72 30.14 27.77
N ALA A 214 -12.14 28.86 27.74
CA ALA A 214 -13.22 28.38 26.89
C ALA A 214 -14.62 28.45 27.53
N ASP A 215 -14.73 28.98 28.75
CA ASP A 215 -16.03 29.15 29.42
C ASP A 215 -16.91 30.16 28.67
N LEU A 216 -18.07 29.68 28.23
CA LEU A 216 -19.02 30.45 27.44
C LEU A 216 -19.98 31.31 28.28
N ARG A 217 -20.07 31.08 29.60
CA ARG A 217 -21.11 31.69 30.47
C ARG A 217 -21.14 33.21 30.47
N HIS A 218 -19.98 33.84 30.29
CA HIS A 218 -19.80 35.28 30.36
C HIS A 218 -19.44 35.92 29.01
N ARG A 219 -19.60 35.17 27.92
CA ARG A 219 -19.36 35.70 26.58
C ARG A 219 -20.33 36.83 26.27
N ILE A 220 -19.91 37.72 25.38
CA ILE A 220 -20.77 38.77 24.82
C ILE A 220 -22.10 38.19 24.27
N LYS A 221 -23.14 39.03 24.18
CA LYS A 221 -24.47 38.64 23.68
C LYS A 221 -24.84 39.36 22.38
N TRP A 222 -23.86 39.56 21.49
CA TRP A 222 -24.12 40.21 20.22
C TRP A 222 -25.03 39.34 19.33
N PRO A 223 -25.95 39.94 18.54
CA PRO A 223 -26.81 39.19 17.64
C PRO A 223 -26.05 38.28 16.66
N GLY A 224 -24.88 38.72 16.17
CA GLY A 224 -23.99 37.96 15.30
C GLY A 224 -23.02 37.01 16.01
N TYR A 225 -23.17 36.79 17.31
CA TYR A 225 -22.37 35.83 18.07
C TYR A 225 -23.13 34.52 18.30
N HIS A 226 -22.49 33.42 17.93
CA HIS A 226 -23.01 32.05 17.97
C HIS A 226 -22.17 31.21 18.95
N PRO A 227 -22.52 31.19 20.26
CA PRO A 227 -21.70 30.55 21.30
C PRO A 227 -21.63 29.03 21.19
N LYS A 228 -22.59 28.40 20.50
CA LYS A 228 -22.71 26.94 20.43
C LYS A 228 -23.35 26.51 19.11
N ILE A 229 -22.61 26.67 18.02
CA ILE A 229 -23.04 26.18 16.70
C ILE A 229 -23.18 24.66 16.70
N SER A 230 -24.07 24.14 15.85
CA SER A 230 -24.28 22.69 15.71
C SER A 230 -23.07 22.00 15.06
N SER A 231 -22.94 20.68 15.21
CA SER A 231 -21.89 19.91 14.51
C SER A 231 -22.03 19.99 12.99
N SER A 232 -23.27 20.09 12.47
CA SER A 232 -23.56 20.32 11.05
C SER A 232 -23.14 21.71 10.56
N GLU A 233 -23.36 22.74 11.38
CA GLU A 233 -22.96 24.12 11.07
C GLU A 233 -21.42 24.26 11.16
N ALA A 234 -20.81 23.67 12.19
CA ALA A 234 -19.37 23.62 12.35
C ALA A 234 -18.65 22.95 11.16
N LYS A 235 -19.26 21.95 10.50
CA LYS A 235 -18.72 21.32 9.28
C LYS A 235 -18.61 22.28 8.09
N GLN A 236 -19.38 23.37 8.04
CA GLN A 236 -19.25 24.38 6.99
C GLN A 236 -17.94 25.16 7.09
N PHE A 237 -17.40 25.28 8.31
CA PHE A 237 -16.10 25.89 8.59
C PHE A 237 -14.95 24.87 8.56
N SER A 238 -15.21 23.63 8.14
CA SER A 238 -14.17 22.60 8.00
C SER A 238 -13.17 22.92 6.89
N ALA A 239 -11.95 22.39 6.95
CA ALA A 239 -10.98 22.63 5.87
C ALA A 239 -11.49 22.15 4.50
N SER A 240 -12.26 21.05 4.47
CA SER A 240 -12.88 20.51 3.26
C SER A 240 -13.95 21.43 2.67
N SER A 241 -14.76 22.08 3.50
CA SER A 241 -15.87 22.92 3.05
C SER A 241 -15.50 24.40 2.88
N PHE A 242 -14.66 24.92 3.76
CA PHE A 242 -14.41 26.36 3.90
C PHE A 242 -13.30 26.86 2.97
N VAL A 243 -12.21 26.10 2.86
CA VAL A 243 -11.05 26.51 2.04
C VAL A 243 -10.78 25.56 0.89
N ASN A 244 -11.09 24.26 0.96
CA ASN A 244 -10.74 23.24 -0.04
C ASN A 244 -11.85 22.91 -1.06
N ASP A 245 -12.63 23.91 -1.46
CA ASP A 245 -13.74 23.82 -2.42
C ASP A 245 -13.41 23.13 -3.76
N ASN A 246 -12.16 23.23 -4.22
CA ASN A 246 -11.68 22.61 -5.46
C ASN A 246 -10.57 21.57 -5.24
N ASN A 247 -10.49 20.97 -4.05
CA ASN A 247 -9.48 19.97 -3.68
C ASN A 247 -8.01 20.40 -3.81
N TRP A 248 -7.75 21.72 -3.88
CA TRP A 248 -6.41 22.26 -4.08
C TRP A 248 -5.46 22.01 -2.89
N LEU A 249 -5.97 21.89 -1.66
CA LEU A 249 -5.13 21.58 -0.49
C LEU A 249 -4.51 20.19 -0.61
N GLN A 250 -5.21 19.23 -1.21
CA GLN A 250 -4.69 17.88 -1.42
C GLN A 250 -3.48 17.90 -2.36
N ALA A 251 -3.53 18.72 -3.42
CA ALA A 251 -2.41 18.88 -4.36
C ALA A 251 -1.17 19.52 -3.71
N THR A 252 -1.35 20.25 -2.60
CA THR A 252 -0.22 20.81 -1.85
C THR A 252 0.49 19.75 -1.00
N GLY A 253 -0.11 18.60 -0.69
CA GLY A 253 0.51 17.61 0.20
C GLY A 253 0.83 18.13 1.61
N VAL A 254 0.23 19.27 2.01
CA VAL A 254 0.23 19.74 3.40
C VAL A 254 -0.91 19.05 4.12
N PRO A 255 -0.66 18.38 5.25
CA PRO A 255 -1.70 17.62 5.92
C PRO A 255 -2.74 18.54 6.52
N PHE A 256 -4.01 18.20 6.34
CA PHE A 256 -5.11 18.95 6.91
C PHE A 256 -6.25 18.02 7.34
N GLN A 257 -6.82 18.31 8.50
CA GLN A 257 -8.04 17.66 8.98
C GLN A 257 -9.23 18.25 8.23
N GLY A 258 -9.81 17.44 7.34
CA GLY A 258 -10.84 17.88 6.41
C GLY A 258 -12.17 18.26 7.05
N ASP A 259 -12.62 17.55 8.08
CA ASP A 259 -13.98 17.68 8.62
C ASP A 259 -14.15 18.72 9.74
N GLY A 260 -13.06 19.20 10.34
CA GLY A 260 -13.04 20.21 11.41
C GLY A 260 -13.73 19.82 12.73
N VAL A 261 -14.48 18.72 12.76
CA VAL A 261 -15.46 18.39 13.81
C VAL A 261 -15.22 17.03 14.45
N SER A 262 -14.40 16.14 13.88
CA SER A 262 -13.96 14.90 14.54
C SER A 262 -12.70 15.14 15.39
N ASP A 263 -12.36 14.22 16.29
CA ASP A 263 -11.07 14.24 17.02
C ASP A 263 -9.97 13.49 16.24
N LYS A 264 -10.22 13.20 14.96
CA LYS A 264 -9.37 12.41 14.07
C LYS A 264 -8.66 13.31 13.08
N ILE A 265 -7.34 13.42 13.18
CA ILE A 265 -6.52 14.23 12.28
C ILE A 265 -6.40 13.49 10.95
N LYS A 266 -7.09 13.96 9.89
CA LYS A 266 -6.74 13.54 8.52
C LYS A 266 -5.37 14.13 8.15
N VAL A 267 -4.47 13.29 7.65
CA VAL A 267 -3.14 13.67 7.16
C VAL A 267 -3.03 13.29 5.68
N MET A 268 -2.99 14.28 4.78
CA MET A 268 -2.52 14.13 3.40
C MET A 268 -1.08 14.67 3.34
N GLY A 269 -0.08 13.79 3.34
CA GLY A 269 1.32 14.15 3.67
C GLY A 269 2.24 14.49 2.49
N ILE A 270 3.42 15.05 2.84
CA ILE A 270 4.72 14.75 2.22
C ILE A 270 5.78 14.55 3.32
N TYR A 271 6.50 13.45 3.16
CA TYR A 271 7.51 12.73 3.96
C TYR A 271 8.57 13.53 4.77
N PHE A 272 8.88 13.07 6.00
CA PHE A 272 10.16 12.42 6.37
C PHE A 272 10.14 11.91 7.84
N GLN A 273 10.49 10.63 8.00
CA GLN A 273 10.96 9.91 9.20
C GLN A 273 10.50 10.39 10.61
N LYS A 274 9.44 9.76 11.14
CA LYS A 274 9.48 9.07 12.45
C LYS A 274 8.17 8.30 12.68
N LYS A 275 8.31 7.00 13.01
CA LYS A 275 7.23 6.12 13.46
C LYS A 275 6.49 6.77 14.64
N VAL A 276 5.22 7.09 14.45
CA VAL A 276 4.23 7.25 15.52
C VAL A 276 3.07 6.33 15.13
N GLU A 277 2.70 5.44 16.04
CA GLU A 277 1.70 4.40 15.85
C GLU A 277 0.35 5.02 15.43
N VAL A 278 -0.15 4.62 14.26
CA VAL A 278 -1.43 5.04 13.67
C VAL A 278 -2.45 3.95 13.97
N ASP A 279 -3.62 4.34 14.46
CA ASP A 279 -4.73 3.44 14.71
C ASP A 279 -5.23 2.83 13.39
N ASN A 280 -5.52 1.53 13.37
CA ASN A 280 -5.65 0.72 12.14
C ASN A 280 -6.71 1.22 11.13
N GLY A 281 -7.75 1.92 11.60
CA GLY A 281 -8.83 2.43 10.76
C GLY A 281 -8.46 3.62 9.87
N GLU A 282 -7.48 4.44 10.24
CA GLU A 282 -7.07 5.60 9.43
C GLU A 282 -6.16 5.20 8.25
N SER A 283 -5.26 4.21 8.45
CA SER A 283 -4.37 3.69 7.41
C SER A 283 -5.14 3.09 6.22
N LEU A 284 -6.21 2.33 6.49
CA LEU A 284 -7.01 1.66 5.46
C LEU A 284 -7.83 2.65 4.61
N SER A 285 -8.28 3.77 5.20
CA SER A 285 -8.96 4.83 4.45
C SER A 285 -8.03 5.53 3.43
N LEU A 286 -6.74 5.64 3.74
CA LEU A 286 -5.72 6.17 2.83
C LEU A 286 -5.43 5.20 1.68
N VAL A 287 -5.35 3.89 1.98
CA VAL A 287 -5.24 2.85 0.95
C VAL A 287 -6.42 2.93 -0.01
N GLN A 288 -7.65 3.06 0.49
CA GLN A 288 -8.86 3.15 -0.34
C GLN A 288 -8.85 4.35 -1.30
N VAL A 289 -8.44 5.53 -0.82
CA VAL A 289 -8.35 6.76 -1.62
C VAL A 289 -7.32 6.64 -2.74
N VAL A 290 -6.23 5.90 -2.53
CA VAL A 290 -5.17 5.72 -3.54
C VAL A 290 -5.48 4.59 -4.51
N VAL A 291 -6.06 3.47 -4.04
CA VAL A 291 -6.46 2.35 -4.91
C VAL A 291 -7.54 2.80 -5.91
N THR A 292 -8.47 3.68 -5.51
CA THR A 292 -9.61 4.09 -6.35
C THR A 292 -9.18 4.69 -7.70
N PRO A 293 -8.34 5.75 -7.75
CA PRO A 293 -7.87 6.30 -9.03
C PRO A 293 -6.89 5.38 -9.79
N VAL A 294 -6.16 4.49 -9.09
CA VAL A 294 -5.29 3.51 -9.76
C VAL A 294 -6.14 2.49 -10.53
N ALA A 295 -7.19 1.95 -9.89
CA ALA A 295 -8.12 1.00 -10.49
C ALA A 295 -8.96 1.64 -11.61
N SER A 296 -9.68 2.74 -11.32
CA SER A 296 -10.70 3.29 -12.23
C SER A 296 -10.16 4.08 -13.41
N ASN A 297 -9.00 4.74 -13.29
CA ASN A 297 -8.56 5.69 -14.34
C ASN A 297 -7.24 5.28 -15.01
N THR A 298 -6.28 4.74 -14.25
CA THR A 298 -4.92 4.54 -14.78
C THR A 298 -4.73 3.15 -15.37
N MET A 299 -5.19 2.10 -14.68
CA MET A 299 -5.03 0.71 -15.15
C MET A 299 -5.90 0.42 -16.38
N GLU A 300 -7.18 0.80 -16.35
CA GLU A 300 -8.12 0.59 -17.46
C GLU A 300 -7.73 1.33 -18.75
N THR A 301 -7.15 2.53 -18.61
CA THR A 301 -6.64 3.31 -19.76
C THR A 301 -5.47 2.60 -20.45
N GLU A 302 -4.51 2.08 -19.69
CA GLU A 302 -3.35 1.37 -20.27
C GLU A 302 -3.76 0.00 -20.84
N LEU A 303 -4.70 -0.70 -20.21
CA LEU A 303 -5.28 -1.93 -20.76
C LEU A 303 -5.92 -1.66 -22.13
N SER A 304 -6.75 -0.62 -22.23
CA SER A 304 -7.41 -0.24 -23.49
C SER A 304 -6.40 0.09 -24.60
N ARG A 305 -5.31 0.79 -24.26
CA ARG A 305 -4.21 1.09 -25.21
C ARG A 305 -3.53 -0.17 -25.74
N LEU A 306 -3.19 -1.11 -24.86
CA LEU A 306 -2.48 -2.33 -25.24
C LEU A 306 -3.36 -3.30 -26.02
N SER A 307 -4.65 -3.40 -25.67
CA SER A 307 -5.62 -4.20 -26.43
C SER A 307 -5.74 -3.71 -27.87
N ASN A 308 -5.76 -2.39 -28.10
CA ASN A 308 -5.77 -1.81 -29.45
C ASN A 308 -4.49 -2.17 -30.22
N LEU A 309 -3.31 -2.01 -29.60
CA LEU A 309 -2.03 -2.36 -30.21
C LEU A 309 -1.89 -3.86 -30.54
N GLY A 310 -2.45 -4.75 -29.72
CA GLY A 310 -2.38 -6.20 -29.91
C GLY A 310 -3.27 -6.73 -31.06
N SER A 311 -4.24 -5.94 -31.49
CA SER A 311 -5.15 -6.25 -32.61
C SER A 311 -4.60 -5.85 -33.99
N ASP A 312 -3.56 -5.01 -34.00
CA ASP A 312 -2.98 -4.45 -35.21
C ASP A 312 -2.00 -5.43 -35.89
N LYS A 313 -2.17 -5.63 -37.21
CA LYS A 313 -1.21 -6.36 -38.08
C LYS A 313 0.17 -5.68 -38.17
N LEU A 314 0.35 -4.51 -37.56
CA LEU A 314 1.55 -3.66 -37.61
C LEU A 314 2.76 -4.18 -36.81
N LEU A 315 2.62 -5.24 -36.00
CA LEU A 315 3.71 -5.74 -35.15
C LEU A 315 4.70 -6.67 -35.86
N GLY A 316 4.37 -7.13 -37.07
CA GLY A 316 5.29 -7.82 -37.98
C GLY A 316 5.75 -9.23 -37.59
N ASP A 317 5.70 -9.65 -36.33
CA ASP A 317 6.11 -10.99 -35.89
C ASP A 317 5.27 -11.57 -34.74
N ALA A 318 5.06 -12.90 -34.78
CA ALA A 318 4.21 -13.62 -33.83
C ALA A 318 4.68 -13.55 -32.37
N ARG A 319 5.98 -13.35 -32.12
CA ARG A 319 6.53 -13.23 -30.77
C ARG A 319 6.15 -11.89 -30.16
N SER A 320 6.27 -10.80 -30.92
CA SER A 320 5.82 -9.48 -30.47
C SER A 320 4.31 -9.45 -30.17
N THR A 321 3.49 -10.11 -30.98
CA THR A 321 2.05 -10.26 -30.70
C THR A 321 1.79 -11.06 -29.41
N ASN A 322 2.50 -12.15 -29.16
CA ASN A 322 2.34 -12.96 -27.95
C ASN A 322 2.80 -12.22 -26.68
N ALA A 323 3.85 -11.41 -26.75
CA ALA A 323 4.32 -10.58 -25.65
C ALA A 323 3.28 -9.51 -25.26
N ILE A 324 2.68 -8.82 -26.24
CA ILE A 324 1.64 -7.81 -25.97
C ILE A 324 0.37 -8.44 -25.40
N LYS A 325 -0.06 -9.59 -25.95
CA LYS A 325 -1.19 -10.34 -25.38
C LYS A 325 -0.92 -10.75 -23.94
N SER A 326 0.27 -11.27 -23.65
CA SER A 326 0.68 -11.60 -22.27
C SER A 326 0.60 -10.38 -21.35
N CYS A 327 1.06 -9.22 -21.83
CA CYS A 327 0.97 -7.99 -21.04
C CYS A 327 -0.46 -7.53 -20.81
N SER A 328 -1.33 -7.63 -21.81
CA SER A 328 -2.76 -7.30 -21.69
C SER A 328 -3.44 -8.22 -20.66
N ASP A 329 -3.18 -9.53 -20.72
CA ASP A 329 -3.69 -10.52 -19.75
C ASP A 329 -3.23 -10.14 -18.32
N LEU A 330 -1.94 -9.84 -18.14
CA LEU A 330 -1.36 -9.44 -16.85
C LEU A 330 -1.95 -8.13 -16.30
N LEU A 331 -2.23 -7.15 -17.15
CA LEU A 331 -2.88 -5.91 -16.72
C LEU A 331 -4.34 -6.12 -16.33
N SER A 332 -5.05 -7.03 -17.00
CA SER A 332 -6.41 -7.43 -16.63
C SER A 332 -6.42 -8.07 -15.24
N LEU A 333 -5.47 -8.98 -14.97
CA LEU A 333 -5.28 -9.58 -13.64
C LEU A 333 -4.98 -8.52 -12.57
N SER A 334 -4.08 -7.58 -12.88
CA SER A 334 -3.79 -6.45 -11.98
C SER A 334 -5.02 -5.58 -11.68
N ALA A 335 -5.82 -5.25 -12.69
CA ALA A 335 -7.05 -4.49 -12.52
C ALA A 335 -8.05 -5.24 -11.62
N HIS A 336 -8.20 -6.55 -11.83
CA HIS A 336 -9.02 -7.41 -10.99
C HIS A 336 -8.59 -7.36 -9.52
N LYS A 337 -7.28 -7.51 -9.23
CA LYS A 337 -6.72 -7.44 -7.86
C LYS A 337 -6.95 -6.09 -7.18
N LEU A 338 -6.83 -4.99 -7.92
CA LEU A 338 -7.13 -3.65 -7.39
C LEU A 338 -8.62 -3.45 -7.10
N ASN A 339 -9.50 -3.99 -7.96
CA ASN A 339 -10.94 -3.95 -7.73
C ASN A 339 -11.37 -4.80 -6.52
N LEU A 340 -10.78 -5.99 -6.33
CA LEU A 340 -10.97 -6.78 -5.11
C LEU A 340 -10.52 -5.99 -3.87
N SER A 341 -9.36 -5.34 -3.94
CA SER A 341 -8.85 -4.48 -2.87
C SER A 341 -9.83 -3.36 -2.51
N LEU A 342 -10.46 -2.72 -3.51
CA LEU A 342 -11.46 -1.68 -3.28
C LEU A 342 -12.74 -2.18 -2.64
N SER A 343 -13.25 -3.31 -3.13
CA SER A 343 -14.46 -3.93 -2.58
C SER A 343 -14.25 -4.28 -1.12
N LEU A 344 -13.11 -4.90 -0.81
CA LEU A 344 -12.71 -5.29 0.53
C LEU A 344 -12.51 -4.06 1.46
N LEU A 345 -11.97 -2.95 0.95
CA LEU A 345 -11.82 -1.71 1.73
C LEU A 345 -13.14 -0.96 1.95
N LYS A 346 -14.12 -1.08 1.05
CA LYS A 346 -15.46 -0.49 1.21
C LYS A 346 -16.27 -1.23 2.26
N ASN A 347 -16.20 -2.56 2.25
CA ASN A 347 -16.97 -3.44 3.13
C ASN A 347 -16.04 -4.46 3.82
N PRO A 348 -15.21 -4.02 4.79
CA PRO A 348 -14.23 -4.89 5.44
C PRO A 348 -14.85 -6.02 6.26
N ASP A 349 -16.10 -5.83 6.72
CA ASP A 349 -16.86 -6.80 7.52
C ASP A 349 -17.78 -7.71 6.68
N ASP A 350 -17.70 -7.66 5.34
CA ASP A 350 -18.46 -8.58 4.47
C ASP A 350 -17.91 -10.01 4.66
N ASP A 351 -18.74 -10.87 5.25
CA ASP A 351 -18.47 -12.29 5.50
C ASP A 351 -18.35 -13.11 4.20
N GLY A 352 -18.71 -12.52 3.06
CA GLY A 352 -18.57 -13.06 1.71
C GLY A 352 -17.31 -12.62 0.95
N ASN A 353 -16.34 -11.96 1.60
CA ASN A 353 -15.10 -11.53 0.96
C ASN A 353 -14.21 -12.72 0.54
N MET A 354 -13.64 -12.69 -0.68
CA MET A 354 -12.80 -13.77 -1.24
C MET A 354 -11.38 -13.88 -0.67
N GLY A 355 -11.05 -13.10 0.37
CA GLY A 355 -9.73 -13.08 1.01
C GLY A 355 -9.56 -14.18 2.08
N SER A 356 -8.44 -14.13 2.80
CA SER A 356 -8.12 -15.08 3.88
C SER A 356 -8.83 -14.76 5.20
N GLY A 357 -9.66 -13.72 5.22
CA GLY A 357 -10.25 -13.12 6.43
C GLY A 357 -9.27 -12.21 7.19
N ASN A 358 -8.13 -11.85 6.58
CA ASN A 358 -7.18 -10.90 7.16
C ASN A 358 -6.92 -9.77 6.17
N LEU A 359 -7.63 -8.67 6.36
CA LEU A 359 -7.61 -7.49 5.50
C LEU A 359 -6.20 -7.03 5.09
N LYS A 360 -5.28 -6.89 6.06
CA LYS A 360 -3.91 -6.43 5.76
C LYS A 360 -3.12 -7.47 4.97
N SER A 361 -3.26 -8.76 5.30
CA SER A 361 -2.61 -9.85 4.55
C SER A 361 -3.12 -9.91 3.11
N ASP A 362 -4.44 -9.79 2.92
CA ASP A 362 -5.10 -9.84 1.62
C ASP A 362 -4.67 -8.66 0.73
N LEU A 363 -4.77 -7.43 1.23
CA LEU A 363 -4.32 -6.24 0.50
C LEU A 363 -2.82 -6.31 0.15
N ARG A 364 -2.00 -6.78 1.09
CA ARG A 364 -0.56 -6.95 0.85
C ARG A 364 -0.29 -7.99 -0.24
N ALA A 365 -1.02 -9.11 -0.25
CA ALA A 365 -0.91 -10.12 -1.30
C ALA A 365 -1.26 -9.52 -2.67
N TRP A 366 -2.43 -8.91 -2.78
CA TRP A 366 -2.95 -8.40 -4.06
C TRP A 366 -2.12 -7.24 -4.63
N PHE A 367 -1.59 -6.34 -3.79
CA PHE A 367 -0.67 -5.29 -4.27
C PHE A 367 0.67 -5.87 -4.75
N ASN A 368 1.19 -6.90 -4.09
CA ASN A 368 2.40 -7.59 -4.57
C ASN A 368 2.15 -8.36 -5.87
N ASP A 369 0.96 -8.93 -6.06
CA ASP A 369 0.55 -9.56 -7.31
C ASP A 369 0.56 -8.54 -8.46
N VAL A 370 -0.03 -7.35 -8.26
CA VAL A 370 -0.05 -6.26 -9.27
C VAL A 370 1.37 -5.84 -9.69
N ILE A 371 2.30 -5.68 -8.73
CA ILE A 371 3.69 -5.33 -9.03
C ILE A 371 4.38 -6.44 -9.83
N THR A 372 4.08 -7.69 -9.50
CA THR A 372 4.64 -8.88 -10.16
C THR A 372 4.13 -9.04 -11.58
N ASP A 373 2.84 -8.81 -11.78
CA ASP A 373 2.21 -8.87 -13.10
C ASP A 373 2.82 -7.81 -14.03
N GLN A 374 3.03 -6.59 -13.53
CA GLN A 374 3.73 -5.54 -14.26
C GLN A 374 5.16 -5.94 -14.61
N GLN A 375 5.92 -6.49 -13.66
CA GLN A 375 7.29 -6.94 -13.92
C GLN A 375 7.33 -8.06 -14.96
N THR A 376 6.39 -9.00 -14.92
CA THR A 376 6.29 -10.10 -15.89
C THR A 376 5.93 -9.56 -17.28
N CYS A 377 5.06 -8.55 -17.37
CA CYS A 377 4.80 -7.87 -18.63
C CYS A 377 6.09 -7.22 -19.17
N LEU A 378 6.82 -6.48 -18.34
CA LEU A 378 8.07 -5.82 -18.73
C LEU A 378 9.12 -6.83 -19.22
N ASP A 379 9.26 -7.96 -18.54
CA ASP A 379 10.15 -9.05 -18.93
C ASP A 379 9.77 -9.63 -20.30
N GLY A 380 8.47 -9.86 -20.54
CA GLY A 380 7.94 -10.32 -21.83
C GLY A 380 8.17 -9.32 -22.97
N LEU A 381 7.92 -8.03 -22.71
CA LEU A 381 8.18 -6.95 -23.67
C LEU A 381 9.68 -6.82 -24.00
N GLY A 382 10.56 -7.25 -23.09
CA GLY A 382 12.00 -7.33 -23.31
C GLY A 382 12.40 -8.12 -24.55
N TYR A 383 11.62 -9.14 -24.94
CA TYR A 383 11.87 -9.99 -26.11
C TYR A 383 11.32 -9.45 -27.43
N THR A 384 10.59 -8.33 -27.40
CA THR A 384 10.02 -7.70 -28.59
C THR A 384 11.10 -6.94 -29.38
N LYS A 385 10.98 -6.92 -30.71
CA LYS A 385 11.88 -6.16 -31.60
C LYS A 385 11.42 -4.70 -31.80
N ASN A 386 10.19 -4.37 -31.42
CA ASN A 386 9.60 -3.04 -31.63
C ASN A 386 9.93 -2.09 -30.44
N SER A 387 10.96 -1.26 -30.61
CA SER A 387 11.47 -0.36 -29.58
C SER A 387 10.46 0.71 -29.15
N SER A 388 9.58 1.17 -30.04
CA SER A 388 8.64 2.26 -29.75
C SER A 388 7.52 1.82 -28.81
N VAL A 389 6.94 0.64 -29.06
CA VAL A 389 5.93 0.03 -28.17
C VAL A 389 6.56 -0.26 -26.80
N LYS A 390 7.77 -0.83 -26.80
CA LYS A 390 8.53 -1.13 -25.58
C LYS A 390 8.73 0.13 -24.71
N VAL A 391 9.27 1.22 -25.27
CA VAL A 391 9.57 2.43 -24.48
C VAL A 391 8.32 3.09 -23.89
N LEU A 392 7.25 3.20 -24.68
CA LEU A 392 6.00 3.83 -24.23
C LEU A 392 5.32 3.01 -23.13
N THR A 393 5.21 1.70 -23.33
CA THR A 393 4.57 0.78 -22.37
C THR A 393 5.41 0.66 -21.09
N GLU A 394 6.73 0.57 -21.18
CA GLU A 394 7.61 0.50 -20.01
C GLU A 394 7.47 1.72 -19.08
N LYS A 395 7.39 2.93 -19.64
CA LYS A 395 7.30 4.17 -18.86
C LYS A 395 6.03 4.21 -18.01
N ASN A 396 4.89 3.84 -18.60
CA ASN A 396 3.59 3.90 -17.92
C ASN A 396 3.48 2.79 -16.86
N LEU A 397 3.93 1.57 -17.17
CA LEU A 397 3.94 0.46 -16.22
C LEU A 397 4.84 0.74 -15.01
N LYS A 398 6.02 1.35 -15.21
CA LYS A 398 6.89 1.75 -14.10
C LYS A 398 6.22 2.77 -13.17
N ARG A 399 5.46 3.72 -13.72
CA ARG A 399 4.71 4.71 -12.93
C ARG A 399 3.59 4.04 -12.11
N LEU A 400 2.85 3.12 -12.73
CA LEU A 400 1.82 2.33 -12.04
C LEU A 400 2.43 1.51 -10.90
N GLY A 401 3.55 0.84 -11.15
CA GLY A 401 4.28 0.07 -10.13
C GLY A 401 4.71 0.91 -8.95
N GLN A 402 5.24 2.12 -9.19
CA GLN A 402 5.59 3.06 -8.12
C GLN A 402 4.39 3.53 -7.29
N MET A 403 3.19 3.60 -7.88
CA MET A 403 1.97 3.97 -7.15
C MET A 403 1.51 2.82 -6.25
N VAL A 404 1.54 1.59 -6.76
CA VAL A 404 1.15 0.39 -6.00
C VAL A 404 2.19 0.04 -4.94
N ASP A 405 3.48 0.24 -5.22
CA ASP A 405 4.56 0.04 -4.25
C ASP A 405 4.38 0.93 -3.02
N LYS A 406 3.96 2.19 -3.20
CA LYS A 406 3.62 3.08 -2.07
C LYS A 406 2.43 2.58 -1.25
N LEU A 407 1.52 1.81 -1.83
CA LEU A 407 0.41 1.21 -1.07
C LEU A 407 0.91 0.12 -0.11
N LEU A 408 1.98 -0.58 -0.48
CA LEU A 408 2.58 -1.62 0.37
C LEU A 408 3.05 -1.08 1.72
N ASP A 409 3.51 0.17 1.79
CA ASP A 409 3.94 0.80 3.05
C ASP A 409 2.82 0.82 4.11
N PHE A 410 1.56 0.90 3.69
CA PHE A 410 0.39 1.00 4.58
C PHE A 410 -0.16 -0.36 5.05
N VAL A 411 0.17 -1.43 4.32
CA VAL A 411 -0.30 -2.80 4.58
C VAL A 411 0.84 -3.74 4.97
N SER A 412 2.05 -3.21 5.11
CA SER A 412 3.21 -3.97 5.54
C SER A 412 3.09 -4.39 7.00
N PRO A 413 3.58 -5.59 7.36
CA PRO A 413 3.47 -6.11 8.71
C PRO A 413 4.25 -5.21 9.66
N ASP A 414 3.65 -4.93 10.82
CA ASP A 414 4.38 -4.32 11.91
C ASP A 414 5.60 -5.18 12.23
N THR A 415 6.79 -4.57 12.16
CA THR A 415 8.07 -5.19 12.54
C THR A 415 8.12 -5.63 14.01
N THR A 416 7.08 -5.35 14.79
CA THR A 416 6.85 -5.81 16.15
C THR A 416 6.02 -7.10 16.15
N ILE A 417 6.65 -8.22 15.80
CA ILE A 417 6.14 -9.53 16.25
C ILE A 417 6.25 -9.53 17.78
N SER A 418 5.14 -9.24 18.46
CA SER A 418 5.03 -9.45 19.89
C SER A 418 5.11 -10.96 20.15
N PRO A 419 6.02 -11.46 21.02
CA PRO A 419 6.27 -12.89 21.23
C PRO A 419 5.18 -13.56 22.09
N ARG A 420 3.91 -13.17 21.92
CA ARG A 420 2.78 -13.75 22.64
C ARG A 420 2.03 -14.77 21.79
N ILE A 421 2.77 -15.75 21.28
CA ILE A 421 2.21 -17.09 21.08
C ILE A 421 2.97 -18.00 22.04
N ARG A 422 2.42 -18.16 23.26
CA ARG A 422 2.85 -19.23 24.17
C ARG A 422 2.31 -20.54 23.63
N VAL A 423 3.03 -21.13 22.69
CA VAL A 423 2.93 -22.56 22.41
C VAL A 423 4.11 -23.20 23.13
N SER A 424 3.84 -24.16 24.01
CA SER A 424 4.85 -24.79 24.86
C SER A 424 5.90 -25.51 23.99
N PRO A 425 7.18 -25.57 24.43
CA PRO A 425 8.24 -26.27 23.69
C PRO A 425 7.96 -27.75 23.40
N GLN A 426 7.02 -28.37 24.11
CA GLN A 426 6.61 -29.77 23.89
C GLN A 426 5.77 -29.97 22.62
N SER A 427 5.16 -28.93 22.04
CA SER A 427 4.33 -29.09 20.84
C SER A 427 5.11 -29.25 19.52
N LEU A 428 6.43 -29.10 19.52
CA LEU A 428 7.27 -29.33 18.33
C LEU A 428 7.52 -30.83 18.06
N MET A 429 7.31 -31.67 19.07
CA MET A 429 7.41 -33.13 18.97
C MET A 429 6.05 -33.84 18.94
N ASP A 430 4.98 -33.18 19.40
CA ASP A 430 3.61 -33.72 19.30
C ASP A 430 2.97 -33.42 17.94
N PHE A 431 3.60 -33.90 16.85
CA PHE A 431 2.89 -34.26 15.63
C PHE A 431 2.09 -35.56 15.87
N ARG A 432 1.21 -35.56 16.88
CA ARG A 432 0.18 -36.58 16.98
C ARG A 432 -0.73 -36.37 15.80
N ILE A 433 -0.53 -37.21 14.79
CA ILE A 433 -1.45 -37.53 13.70
C ILE A 433 -2.87 -37.25 14.18
N LEU A 434 -3.43 -36.12 13.76
CA LEU A 434 -4.84 -35.87 13.93
C LEU A 434 -5.53 -37.01 13.19
N LYS A 435 -6.08 -37.95 13.97
CA LYS A 435 -6.81 -39.12 13.48
C LYS A 435 -7.74 -38.66 12.37
N ARG A 436 -7.48 -39.18 11.17
CA ARG A 436 -8.30 -39.17 9.96
C ARG A 436 -9.78 -39.08 10.34
N SER A 437 -10.35 -37.88 10.34
CA SER A 437 -11.79 -37.73 10.33
C SER A 437 -12.24 -38.26 8.97
N ARG A 438 -13.10 -39.28 9.02
CA ARG A 438 -13.74 -39.99 7.90
C ARG A 438 -13.74 -39.19 6.59
N GLU A 439 -13.26 -39.81 5.52
CA GLU A 439 -13.54 -39.43 4.13
C GLU A 439 -15.06 -39.35 3.94
N SER A 440 -15.64 -38.19 4.21
CA SER A 440 -16.89 -37.81 3.57
C SER A 440 -16.55 -37.62 2.11
N SER A 441 -17.01 -38.51 1.23
CA SER A 441 -16.86 -38.36 -0.21
C SER A 441 -17.41 -36.98 -0.62
N LEU A 442 -16.54 -36.08 -1.07
CA LEU A 442 -16.95 -34.79 -1.64
C LEU A 442 -17.87 -35.07 -2.83
N LYS A 443 -19.09 -34.55 -2.81
CA LYS A 443 -20.04 -34.74 -3.91
C LYS A 443 -19.66 -33.80 -5.07
N PRO A 444 -19.29 -34.32 -6.27
CA PRO A 444 -18.96 -33.46 -7.40
C PRO A 444 -20.22 -32.74 -7.91
N ASN A 445 -20.02 -31.52 -8.43
CA ASN A 445 -21.07 -30.78 -9.14
C ASN A 445 -21.23 -31.31 -10.56
N VAL A 446 -20.10 -31.62 -11.23
CA VAL A 446 -20.05 -32.19 -12.57
C VAL A 446 -18.89 -33.18 -12.69
N VAL A 447 -19.02 -34.11 -13.63
CA VAL A 447 -18.06 -35.18 -13.90
C VAL A 447 -17.56 -35.06 -15.35
N VAL A 448 -16.25 -35.16 -15.54
CA VAL A 448 -15.60 -35.24 -16.84
C VAL A 448 -15.13 -36.67 -17.07
N ALA A 449 -15.52 -37.28 -18.19
CA ALA A 449 -15.10 -38.62 -18.56
C ALA A 449 -14.98 -38.77 -20.09
N GLN A 450 -13.80 -39.17 -20.59
CA GLN A 450 -13.56 -39.32 -22.03
C GLN A 450 -14.38 -40.44 -22.68
N ASP A 451 -14.87 -41.40 -21.90
CA ASP A 451 -15.70 -42.53 -22.34
C ASP A 451 -17.20 -42.17 -22.47
N GLY A 452 -17.58 -40.92 -22.18
CA GLY A 452 -18.97 -40.45 -22.23
C GLY A 452 -19.81 -40.80 -21.00
N SER A 453 -19.23 -41.40 -19.95
CA SER A 453 -19.93 -41.77 -18.71
C SER A 453 -20.08 -40.62 -17.69
N GLY A 454 -19.74 -39.39 -18.07
CA GLY A 454 -19.84 -38.18 -17.26
C GLY A 454 -20.64 -37.08 -17.97
N ASP A 455 -20.77 -35.92 -17.33
CA ASP A 455 -21.51 -34.77 -17.86
C ASP A 455 -20.79 -34.11 -19.06
N PHE A 456 -19.45 -34.15 -19.06
CA PHE A 456 -18.60 -33.63 -20.13
C PHE A 456 -17.53 -34.63 -20.55
N THR A 457 -17.09 -34.57 -21.80
CA THR A 457 -15.93 -35.34 -22.30
C THR A 457 -14.62 -34.56 -22.23
N ARG A 458 -14.71 -33.23 -22.08
CA ARG A 458 -13.59 -32.29 -22.05
C ARG A 458 -13.55 -31.51 -20.75
N ILE A 459 -12.35 -31.26 -20.24
CA ILE A 459 -12.16 -30.54 -18.99
C ILE A 459 -12.56 -29.07 -19.14
N MET A 460 -12.20 -28.44 -20.26
CA MET A 460 -12.47 -27.03 -20.48
C MET A 460 -13.98 -26.71 -20.56
N ASP A 461 -14.79 -27.65 -21.05
CA ASP A 461 -16.24 -27.48 -21.11
C ASP A 461 -16.85 -27.46 -19.71
N ALA A 462 -16.38 -28.34 -18.81
CA ALA A 462 -16.77 -28.31 -17.39
C ALA A 462 -16.30 -27.02 -16.68
N VAL A 463 -15.09 -26.53 -16.98
CA VAL A 463 -14.60 -25.25 -16.45
C VAL A 463 -15.46 -24.08 -16.93
N ASN A 464 -15.84 -24.07 -18.21
CA ASN A 464 -16.71 -23.04 -18.77
C ASN A 464 -18.12 -23.07 -18.16
N ASN A 465 -18.64 -24.27 -17.86
CA ASN A 465 -19.94 -24.47 -17.23
C ASN A 465 -19.98 -24.00 -15.76
N ALA A 466 -18.86 -24.06 -15.05
CA ALA A 466 -18.80 -23.59 -13.66
C ALA A 466 -19.22 -22.11 -13.55
N PRO A 467 -19.96 -21.71 -12.50
CA PRO A 467 -20.42 -20.33 -12.33
C PRO A 467 -19.25 -19.35 -12.13
N ASP A 468 -19.38 -18.16 -12.70
CA ASP A 468 -18.45 -17.06 -12.46
C ASP A 468 -18.65 -16.46 -11.07
N ASN A 469 -17.55 -16.04 -10.44
CA ASN A 469 -17.46 -15.41 -9.13
C ASN A 469 -18.18 -16.19 -8.02
N SER A 470 -18.15 -17.53 -8.11
CA SER A 470 -18.78 -18.41 -7.12
C SER A 470 -18.17 -18.20 -5.75
N ARG A 471 -19.05 -18.05 -4.74
CA ARG A 471 -18.69 -18.06 -3.32
C ARG A 471 -18.63 -19.46 -2.72
N GLN A 472 -19.23 -20.43 -3.40
CA GLN A 472 -19.24 -21.84 -2.99
C GLN A 472 -18.25 -22.63 -3.83
N THR A 473 -17.65 -23.66 -3.23
CA THR A 473 -16.78 -24.56 -3.97
C THR A 473 -17.56 -25.29 -5.06
N TYR A 474 -17.13 -25.12 -6.31
CA TYR A 474 -17.66 -25.88 -7.44
C TYR A 474 -16.67 -26.99 -7.80
N ILE A 475 -17.11 -28.23 -7.67
CA ILE A 475 -16.26 -29.43 -7.75
C ILE A 475 -16.43 -30.10 -9.12
N ILE A 476 -15.36 -30.15 -9.90
CA ILE A 476 -15.24 -30.92 -11.14
C ILE A 476 -14.47 -32.20 -10.83
N HIS A 477 -15.12 -33.35 -10.96
CA HIS A 477 -14.44 -34.66 -10.88
C HIS A 477 -14.01 -35.11 -12.28
N ILE A 478 -12.71 -35.34 -12.47
CA ILE A 478 -12.11 -35.73 -13.75
C ILE A 478 -11.71 -37.20 -13.65
N LYS A 479 -12.49 -38.07 -14.28
CA LYS A 479 -12.21 -39.51 -14.28
C LYS A 479 -10.86 -39.82 -14.93
N GLN A 480 -10.33 -41.00 -14.63
CA GLN A 480 -9.10 -41.52 -15.21
C GLN A 480 -9.06 -41.36 -16.74
N GLY A 481 -7.89 -41.02 -17.27
CA GLY A 481 -7.71 -40.74 -18.68
C GLY A 481 -6.50 -39.84 -18.95
N ILE A 482 -6.14 -39.73 -20.22
CA ILE A 482 -5.12 -38.81 -20.71
C ILE A 482 -5.83 -37.72 -21.51
N TYR A 483 -5.96 -36.55 -20.90
CA TYR A 483 -6.61 -35.37 -21.44
C TYR A 483 -5.58 -34.49 -22.12
N ARG A 484 -5.54 -34.52 -23.46
CA ARG A 484 -4.69 -33.67 -24.29
C ARG A 484 -5.33 -32.31 -24.48
N GLU A 485 -5.32 -31.50 -23.43
CA GLU A 485 -6.03 -30.22 -23.39
C GLU A 485 -5.19 -29.11 -22.74
N TYR A 486 -5.38 -27.89 -23.22
CA TYR A 486 -4.90 -26.68 -22.57
C TYR A 486 -6.05 -26.10 -21.75
N VAL A 487 -5.94 -26.18 -20.42
CA VAL A 487 -7.01 -25.78 -19.50
C VAL A 487 -6.68 -24.40 -18.93
N HIS A 488 -7.62 -23.46 -19.03
CA HIS A 488 -7.48 -22.11 -18.51
C HIS A 488 -8.64 -21.78 -17.58
N VAL A 489 -8.35 -21.70 -16.28
CA VAL A 489 -9.28 -21.26 -15.25
C VAL A 489 -9.09 -19.75 -15.07
N SER A 490 -9.92 -18.94 -15.74
CA SER A 490 -9.82 -17.47 -15.71
C SER A 490 -10.08 -16.90 -14.31
N GLU A 491 -9.75 -15.62 -14.12
CA GLU A 491 -9.91 -14.88 -12.86
C GLU A 491 -11.35 -14.87 -12.33
N LYS A 492 -12.33 -15.06 -13.21
CA LYS A 492 -13.75 -15.15 -12.87
C LYS A 492 -14.14 -16.50 -12.27
N LYS A 493 -13.39 -17.58 -12.51
CA LYS A 493 -13.75 -18.93 -12.06
C LYS A 493 -13.23 -19.20 -10.64
N THR A 494 -13.76 -18.45 -9.68
CA THR A 494 -13.33 -18.48 -8.26
C THR A 494 -13.88 -19.71 -7.54
N ASN A 495 -13.20 -20.16 -6.48
CA ASN A 495 -13.60 -21.33 -5.68
C ASN A 495 -13.77 -22.63 -6.49
N LEU A 496 -13.08 -22.76 -7.61
CA LEU A 496 -13.13 -23.97 -8.43
C LEU A 496 -12.22 -25.06 -7.82
N MET A 497 -12.75 -26.28 -7.67
CA MET A 497 -12.00 -27.46 -7.28
C MET A 497 -12.02 -28.50 -8.40
N VAL A 498 -10.85 -29.00 -8.76
CA VAL A 498 -10.70 -30.13 -9.69
C VAL A 498 -10.12 -31.33 -8.95
N ILE A 499 -10.73 -32.50 -9.10
CA ILE A 499 -10.31 -33.74 -8.45
C ILE A 499 -10.16 -34.83 -9.50
N GLY A 500 -9.03 -35.52 -9.53
CA GLY A 500 -8.81 -36.69 -10.40
C GLY A 500 -9.01 -38.03 -9.66
N ASP A 501 -8.91 -39.13 -10.41
CA ASP A 501 -8.93 -40.51 -9.88
C ASP A 501 -7.56 -40.98 -9.36
N GLY A 502 -6.63 -40.05 -9.14
CA GLY A 502 -5.28 -40.28 -8.65
C GLY A 502 -4.21 -39.82 -9.63
N MET A 503 -3.05 -39.45 -9.09
CA MET A 503 -1.90 -38.92 -9.84
C MET A 503 -1.45 -39.79 -11.02
N LYS A 504 -1.67 -41.12 -10.95
CA LYS A 504 -1.29 -42.06 -12.03
C LYS A 504 -2.38 -42.25 -13.08
N ASN A 505 -3.62 -41.89 -12.75
CA ASN A 505 -4.81 -42.29 -13.49
C ASN A 505 -5.38 -41.12 -14.30
N THR A 506 -5.40 -39.91 -13.73
CA THR A 506 -5.87 -38.69 -14.42
C THR A 506 -4.67 -37.83 -14.80
N ILE A 507 -4.42 -37.68 -16.11
CA ILE A 507 -3.27 -36.94 -16.66
C ILE A 507 -3.76 -35.87 -17.64
N ILE A 508 -3.40 -34.62 -17.40
CA ILE A 508 -3.63 -33.48 -18.30
C ILE A 508 -2.30 -33.12 -18.96
N THR A 509 -2.23 -33.13 -20.28
CA THR A 509 -0.96 -33.08 -21.02
C THR A 509 -0.97 -32.08 -22.18
N GLY A 510 0.14 -31.35 -22.32
CA GLY A 510 0.39 -30.37 -23.39
C GLY A 510 1.87 -30.33 -23.77
N ASP A 511 2.25 -29.44 -24.69
CA ASP A 511 3.60 -29.34 -25.28
C ASP A 511 4.01 -27.92 -25.73
N ARG A 512 3.27 -26.88 -25.33
CA ARG A 512 3.65 -25.48 -25.59
C ARG A 512 4.99 -25.14 -24.95
N SER A 513 5.81 -24.38 -25.66
CA SER A 513 7.17 -24.02 -25.22
C SER A 513 7.67 -22.74 -25.86
N PHE A 514 8.70 -22.15 -25.26
CA PHE A 514 9.34 -20.93 -25.75
C PHE A 514 9.92 -21.07 -27.15
N LYS A 515 10.67 -22.13 -27.42
CA LYS A 515 11.13 -22.41 -28.79
C LYS A 515 9.99 -22.78 -29.75
N GLY A 516 8.84 -23.19 -29.22
CA GLY A 516 7.59 -23.38 -29.99
C GLY A 516 6.85 -22.08 -30.30
N GLY A 517 7.37 -20.91 -29.93
CA GLY A 517 6.78 -19.60 -30.23
C GLY A 517 5.85 -19.05 -29.14
N TRP A 518 5.72 -19.74 -28.01
CA TRP A 518 4.89 -19.30 -26.87
C TRP A 518 5.73 -18.58 -25.82
N GLU A 519 5.29 -17.44 -25.32
CA GLU A 519 5.91 -16.86 -24.12
C GLU A 519 5.81 -17.83 -22.95
N THR A 520 6.82 -17.86 -22.06
CA THR A 520 6.84 -18.74 -20.87
C THR A 520 5.52 -18.64 -20.10
N PHE A 521 5.03 -17.40 -19.90
CA PHE A 521 3.76 -17.11 -19.22
C PHE A 521 2.54 -17.79 -19.86
N ARG A 522 2.51 -17.96 -21.19
CA ARG A 522 1.39 -18.58 -21.94
C ARG A 522 1.64 -20.05 -22.31
N SER A 523 2.79 -20.62 -21.92
CA SER A 523 3.17 -22.00 -22.24
C SER A 523 2.53 -23.06 -21.34
N GLY A 524 1.82 -22.64 -20.29
CA GLY A 524 1.15 -23.53 -19.32
C GLY A 524 0.20 -24.53 -20.00
N THR A 525 0.32 -25.80 -19.65
CA THR A 525 -0.69 -26.83 -19.99
C THR A 525 -1.97 -26.58 -19.19
N PHE A 526 -1.81 -26.23 -17.91
CA PHE A 526 -2.89 -25.80 -17.04
C PHE A 526 -2.55 -24.41 -16.48
N ILE A 527 -3.47 -23.47 -16.65
CA ILE A 527 -3.35 -22.09 -16.21
C ILE A 527 -4.46 -21.80 -15.20
N VAL A 528 -4.09 -21.30 -14.02
CA VAL A 528 -5.02 -20.93 -12.96
C VAL A 528 -4.87 -19.46 -12.61
N GLU A 529 -5.94 -18.69 -12.80
CA GLU A 529 -6.06 -17.27 -12.45
C GLU A 529 -7.22 -17.01 -11.48
N GLY A 530 -8.23 -17.88 -11.47
CA GLY A 530 -9.31 -17.84 -10.49
C GLY A 530 -8.78 -18.04 -9.08
N ASP A 531 -9.05 -17.10 -8.19
CA ASP A 531 -8.64 -17.19 -6.78
C ASP A 531 -9.30 -18.37 -6.08
N GLN A 532 -8.68 -18.81 -4.99
CA GLN A 532 -9.23 -19.85 -4.14
C GLN A 532 -9.39 -21.20 -4.87
N PHE A 533 -8.54 -21.47 -5.85
CA PHE A 533 -8.54 -22.72 -6.62
C PHE A 533 -8.02 -23.92 -5.81
N THR A 534 -8.52 -25.11 -6.09
CA THR A 534 -7.95 -26.35 -5.55
C THR A 534 -7.82 -27.43 -6.62
N ALA A 535 -6.68 -28.11 -6.66
CA ALA A 535 -6.51 -29.34 -7.42
C ALA A 535 -6.12 -30.50 -6.52
N GLN A 536 -6.69 -31.67 -6.78
CA GLN A 536 -6.41 -32.88 -6.01
C GLN A 536 -6.29 -34.12 -6.92
N ASP A 537 -5.39 -35.03 -6.58
CA ASP A 537 -5.35 -36.40 -7.13
C ASP A 537 -5.20 -36.47 -8.66
N LEU A 538 -4.34 -35.66 -9.26
CA LEU A 538 -4.12 -35.66 -10.72
C LEU A 538 -2.67 -35.32 -11.12
N THR A 539 -2.32 -35.58 -12.37
CA THR A 539 -1.07 -35.11 -13.00
C THR A 539 -1.35 -34.02 -14.02
N ILE A 540 -0.52 -32.97 -14.03
CA ILE A 540 -0.41 -31.98 -15.09
C ILE A 540 1.00 -32.06 -15.66
N GLU A 541 1.13 -32.19 -16.98
CA GLU A 541 2.43 -32.36 -17.61
C GLU A 541 2.61 -31.55 -18.89
N ASN A 542 3.85 -31.13 -19.14
CA ASN A 542 4.28 -30.56 -20.39
C ASN A 542 5.38 -31.45 -21.01
N THR A 543 5.13 -31.92 -22.23
CA THR A 543 5.90 -32.95 -22.93
C THR A 543 6.85 -32.38 -23.99
N ALA A 544 7.00 -31.05 -24.08
CA ALA A 544 7.84 -30.40 -25.09
C ALA A 544 9.30 -30.90 -25.12
N GLY A 545 9.86 -31.28 -23.97
CA GLY A 545 11.21 -31.83 -23.85
C GLY A 545 12.29 -30.77 -23.57
N PRO A 546 13.49 -31.19 -23.13
CA PRO A 546 14.53 -30.27 -22.65
C PRO A 546 15.16 -29.44 -23.77
N ALA A 547 15.07 -29.89 -25.03
CA ALA A 547 15.56 -29.15 -26.19
C ALA A 547 14.71 -27.91 -26.53
N LYS A 548 13.47 -27.83 -26.02
CA LYS A 548 12.49 -26.77 -26.32
C LYS A 548 12.56 -25.56 -25.38
N ALA A 549 13.53 -25.54 -24.47
CA ALA A 549 13.70 -24.51 -23.45
C ALA A 549 12.47 -24.44 -22.51
N GLN A 550 12.02 -23.25 -22.11
CA GLN A 550 10.93 -23.05 -21.14
C GLN A 550 9.62 -23.68 -21.61
N ALA A 551 9.02 -24.53 -20.79
CA ALA A 551 7.78 -25.24 -21.10
C ALA A 551 7.00 -25.58 -19.82
N VAL A 552 5.98 -24.77 -19.52
CA VAL A 552 5.27 -24.83 -18.24
C VAL A 552 4.20 -25.93 -18.23
N ALA A 553 4.19 -26.76 -17.18
CA ALA A 553 3.10 -27.70 -16.93
C ALA A 553 1.93 -26.97 -16.23
N LEU A 554 2.19 -26.38 -15.06
CA LEU A 554 1.22 -25.57 -14.31
C LEU A 554 1.74 -24.12 -14.19
N ARG A 555 0.92 -23.15 -14.57
CA ARG A 555 1.04 -21.76 -14.11
C ARG A 555 -0.09 -21.44 -13.15
N ALA A 556 0.25 -20.94 -11.97
CA ALA A 556 -0.71 -20.47 -10.98
C ALA A 556 -0.47 -18.99 -10.64
N THR A 557 -1.45 -18.16 -11.00
CA THR A 557 -1.62 -16.74 -10.67
C THR A 557 -2.90 -16.60 -9.83
N SER A 558 -2.98 -17.37 -8.76
CA SER A 558 -4.19 -17.54 -7.94
C SER A 558 -3.80 -17.41 -6.47
N ASP A 559 -4.47 -16.50 -5.78
CA ASP A 559 -4.30 -16.33 -4.35
C ASP A 559 -5.14 -17.36 -3.59
N LEU A 560 -4.59 -17.89 -2.50
CA LEU A 560 -5.18 -18.97 -1.71
C LEU A 560 -5.36 -20.28 -2.49
N ALA A 561 -4.47 -20.54 -3.45
CA ALA A 561 -4.50 -21.76 -4.26
C ALA A 561 -3.91 -22.96 -3.50
N ALA A 562 -4.56 -24.12 -3.62
CA ALA A 562 -4.09 -25.35 -2.98
C ALA A 562 -3.95 -26.52 -3.96
N PHE A 563 -2.89 -27.30 -3.80
CA PHE A 563 -2.60 -28.47 -4.61
C PHE A 563 -2.25 -29.64 -3.69
N TYR A 564 -3.08 -30.69 -3.70
CA TYR A 564 -2.95 -31.82 -2.79
C TYR A 564 -2.86 -33.13 -3.53
N ARG A 565 -1.77 -33.89 -3.33
CA ARG A 565 -1.51 -35.14 -4.07
C ARG A 565 -1.58 -34.92 -5.59
N CYS A 566 -0.93 -33.86 -6.06
CA CYS A 566 -0.80 -33.55 -7.48
C CYS A 566 0.61 -33.85 -8.00
N ALA A 567 0.71 -34.16 -9.29
CA ALA A 567 1.99 -34.32 -9.98
C ALA A 567 2.16 -33.24 -11.05
N PHE A 568 3.34 -32.63 -11.10
CA PHE A 568 3.72 -31.65 -12.12
C PHE A 568 4.97 -32.15 -12.83
N LYS A 569 4.87 -32.42 -14.13
CA LYS A 569 5.96 -33.04 -14.89
C LYS A 569 6.35 -32.17 -16.08
N GLY A 570 7.64 -31.87 -16.19
CA GLY A 570 8.19 -31.15 -17.32
C GLY A 570 9.70 -31.31 -17.37
N TYR A 571 10.37 -30.33 -17.98
CA TYR A 571 11.82 -30.20 -17.99
C TYR A 571 12.21 -28.82 -17.44
N GLN A 572 12.43 -27.83 -18.31
CA GLN A 572 12.72 -26.47 -17.89
C GLN A 572 11.41 -25.73 -17.57
N ASP A 573 11.37 -24.99 -16.46
CA ASP A 573 10.24 -24.13 -16.04
C ASP A 573 8.93 -24.93 -15.79
N THR A 574 9.01 -26.10 -15.15
CA THR A 574 7.86 -27.02 -15.00
C THR A 574 6.68 -26.43 -14.21
N LEU A 575 6.94 -25.89 -13.02
CA LEU A 575 5.94 -25.30 -12.14
C LEU A 575 6.19 -23.79 -12.01
N TYR A 576 5.31 -23.00 -12.62
CA TYR A 576 5.33 -21.55 -12.49
C TYR A 576 4.35 -21.11 -11.40
N ALA A 577 4.85 -21.07 -10.16
CA ALA A 577 4.16 -20.46 -9.03
C ALA A 577 4.28 -18.93 -9.14
N HIS A 578 3.48 -18.35 -10.04
CA HIS A 578 3.64 -16.98 -10.52
C HIS A 578 3.46 -15.93 -9.41
N SER A 579 2.27 -15.86 -8.81
CA SER A 579 1.89 -14.87 -7.78
C SER A 579 0.77 -15.41 -6.87
N GLY A 580 0.43 -14.69 -5.80
CA GLY A 580 -0.52 -15.13 -4.77
C GLY A 580 0.10 -16.04 -3.68
N ARG A 581 -0.71 -16.36 -2.66
CA ARG A 581 -0.38 -17.35 -1.62
C ARG A 581 -0.76 -18.75 -2.10
N GLN A 582 0.18 -19.68 -2.08
CA GLN A 582 -0.02 -21.02 -2.65
C GLN A 582 0.45 -22.13 -1.70
N PHE A 583 -0.30 -23.23 -1.64
CA PHE A 583 0.00 -24.38 -0.79
C PHE A 583 0.08 -25.66 -1.60
N PHE A 584 1.20 -26.37 -1.48
CA PHE A 584 1.46 -27.65 -2.15
C PHE A 584 1.72 -28.71 -1.07
N LYS A 585 0.90 -29.76 -1.04
CA LYS A 585 1.01 -30.83 -0.04
C LYS A 585 1.05 -32.20 -0.70
N SER A 586 2.06 -33.00 -0.34
CA SER A 586 2.23 -34.37 -0.83
C SER A 586 2.28 -34.45 -2.38
N CYS A 587 2.84 -33.41 -3.01
CA CYS A 587 2.95 -33.30 -4.47
C CYS A 587 4.25 -33.92 -4.99
N ARG A 588 4.27 -34.26 -6.29
CA ARG A 588 5.49 -34.69 -7.00
C ARG A 588 5.79 -33.71 -8.12
N ILE A 589 6.96 -33.08 -8.09
CA ILE A 589 7.36 -32.08 -9.10
C ILE A 589 8.64 -32.57 -9.77
N GLY A 590 8.66 -32.68 -11.09
CA GLY A 590 9.82 -33.18 -11.81
C GLY A 590 10.27 -32.29 -12.96
N GLY A 591 11.56 -31.97 -13.02
CA GLY A 591 12.15 -31.12 -14.05
C GLY A 591 13.68 -31.05 -14.02
N THR A 592 14.26 -30.03 -14.65
CA THR A 592 15.72 -29.85 -14.88
C THR A 592 16.20 -28.45 -14.47
N VAL A 593 15.97 -27.45 -15.31
CA VAL A 593 16.36 -26.05 -15.08
C VAL A 593 15.18 -25.27 -14.54
N ASP A 594 15.38 -24.58 -13.42
CA ASP A 594 14.42 -23.66 -12.79
C ASP A 594 13.02 -24.27 -12.66
N PHE A 595 12.93 -25.57 -12.35
CA PHE A 595 11.68 -26.29 -12.58
C PHE A 595 10.60 -26.00 -11.53
N VAL A 596 10.95 -25.34 -10.43
CA VAL A 596 10.03 -24.57 -9.59
C VAL A 596 10.46 -23.11 -9.62
N PHE A 597 9.61 -22.23 -10.15
CA PHE A 597 9.98 -20.82 -10.30
C PHE A 597 8.80 -19.85 -10.15
N GLY A 598 9.12 -18.58 -9.89
CA GLY A 598 8.15 -17.50 -9.80
C GLY A 598 8.34 -16.57 -8.60
N PHE A 599 7.29 -15.84 -8.26
CA PHE A 599 7.25 -14.87 -7.17
C PHE A 599 6.24 -15.21 -6.08
N ALA A 600 5.34 -16.19 -6.29
CA ALA A 600 4.33 -16.56 -5.32
C ALA A 600 4.91 -16.77 -3.92
N ARG A 601 4.08 -16.50 -2.91
CA ARG A 601 4.38 -16.87 -1.53
C ARG A 601 3.92 -18.32 -1.36
N ALA A 602 4.79 -19.27 -1.69
CA ALA A 602 4.42 -20.68 -1.80
C ALA A 602 5.08 -21.56 -0.74
N LEU A 603 4.27 -22.42 -0.12
CA LEU A 603 4.69 -23.40 0.87
C LEU A 603 4.50 -24.81 0.32
N PHE A 604 5.59 -25.58 0.32
CA PHE A 604 5.62 -26.97 -0.10
C PHE A 604 5.87 -27.84 1.13
N ILE A 605 4.92 -28.72 1.45
CA ILE A 605 5.03 -29.68 2.56
C ILE A 605 4.99 -31.10 2.02
N ASP A 606 5.90 -31.96 2.46
CA ASP A 606 5.91 -33.39 2.12
C ASP A 606 5.93 -33.63 0.59
N CYS A 607 6.54 -32.70 -0.17
CA CYS A 607 6.65 -32.82 -1.60
C CYS A 607 7.92 -33.57 -2.00
N THR A 608 7.86 -34.29 -3.12
CA THR A 608 9.03 -34.89 -3.76
C THR A 608 9.42 -34.09 -5.00
N LEU A 609 10.64 -33.55 -5.00
CA LEU A 609 11.26 -32.83 -6.11
C LEU A 609 12.20 -33.80 -6.84
N ASN A 610 11.82 -34.22 -8.05
CA ASN A 610 12.52 -35.22 -8.83
C ASN A 610 13.36 -34.58 -9.95
N VAL A 611 14.68 -34.63 -9.84
CA VAL A 611 15.58 -34.05 -10.84
C VAL A 611 15.74 -35.03 -11.99
N ARG A 612 15.29 -34.62 -13.19
CA ARG A 612 15.23 -35.47 -14.38
C ARG A 612 16.51 -35.35 -15.23
N PRO A 613 16.82 -36.33 -16.09
CA PRO A 613 17.85 -36.15 -17.10
C PRO A 613 17.45 -35.02 -18.08
N GLY A 614 18.40 -34.12 -18.35
CA GLY A 614 18.25 -33.00 -19.27
C GLY A 614 19.27 -33.03 -20.40
N LEU A 615 19.65 -31.88 -20.93
CA LEU A 615 20.70 -31.78 -21.95
C LEU A 615 22.10 -31.98 -21.33
N PRO A 616 23.06 -32.54 -22.07
CA PRO A 616 24.44 -32.69 -21.60
C PRO A 616 25.08 -31.32 -21.32
N ASN A 617 25.97 -31.27 -20.32
CA ASN A 617 26.71 -30.08 -19.89
C ASN A 617 25.84 -28.90 -19.39
N GLN A 618 24.56 -29.14 -19.11
CA GLN A 618 23.67 -28.13 -18.52
C GLN A 618 23.69 -28.25 -16.99
N HIS A 619 23.74 -27.10 -16.30
CA HIS A 619 23.52 -27.05 -14.86
C HIS A 619 22.01 -27.07 -14.57
N PHE A 620 21.60 -27.87 -13.59
CA PHE A 620 20.21 -28.00 -13.17
C PHE A 620 19.98 -27.26 -11.87
N TYR A 621 18.81 -26.62 -11.76
CA TYR A 621 18.43 -25.82 -10.62
C TYR A 621 17.03 -26.25 -10.20
N VAL A 622 16.90 -26.72 -8.97
CA VAL A 622 15.61 -27.13 -8.44
C VAL A 622 14.67 -25.94 -8.36
N VAL A 623 15.18 -24.79 -7.94
CA VAL A 623 14.37 -23.61 -7.66
C VAL A 623 14.99 -22.33 -8.24
N ALA A 624 14.16 -21.48 -8.84
CA ALA A 624 14.53 -20.11 -9.18
C ALA A 624 13.44 -19.12 -8.73
N ALA A 625 13.72 -18.32 -7.71
CA ALA A 625 12.72 -17.41 -7.14
C ALA A 625 13.02 -15.94 -7.43
N HIS A 626 11.96 -15.12 -7.41
CA HIS A 626 12.01 -13.67 -7.25
C HIS A 626 11.38 -13.27 -5.91
N GLY A 627 12.00 -12.33 -5.20
CA GLY A 627 11.49 -11.82 -3.92
C GLY A 627 10.78 -10.47 -3.97
N GLY A 628 10.67 -9.86 -5.14
CA GLY A 628 10.13 -8.51 -5.33
C GLY A 628 11.22 -7.42 -5.31
N GLN A 629 10.83 -6.18 -5.04
CA GLN A 629 11.74 -5.05 -4.83
C GLN A 629 11.83 -4.70 -3.33
N ASN A 630 12.91 -4.03 -2.92
CA ASN A 630 13.11 -3.57 -1.55
C ASN A 630 12.87 -2.06 -1.48
N ASN A 631 11.90 -1.68 -0.67
CA ASN A 631 11.50 -0.32 -0.33
C ASN A 631 12.04 0.11 1.05
N GLY A 632 13.12 -0.53 1.52
CA GLY A 632 13.95 -0.03 2.62
C GLY A 632 13.46 -0.36 4.04
N ASN A 633 12.26 -0.94 4.21
CA ASN A 633 11.73 -1.34 5.52
C ASN A 633 11.10 -2.75 5.58
N VAL A 634 10.89 -3.41 4.44
CA VAL A 634 10.13 -4.67 4.36
C VAL A 634 10.93 -5.64 3.51
N GLY A 635 11.40 -6.74 4.09
CA GLY A 635 12.08 -7.78 3.31
C GLY A 635 11.15 -8.40 2.24
N SER A 636 11.75 -9.14 1.29
CA SER A 636 11.06 -9.92 0.25
C SER A 636 9.65 -10.39 0.64
N TYR A 637 8.61 -10.07 -0.16
CA TYR A 637 7.26 -10.60 0.06
C TYR A 637 7.13 -12.02 -0.50
N GLY A 638 7.56 -12.22 -1.74
CA GLY A 638 7.55 -13.51 -2.41
C GLY A 638 8.58 -14.49 -1.86
N GLY A 639 8.52 -15.73 -2.35
CA GLY A 639 9.52 -16.75 -2.09
C GLY A 639 8.94 -18.11 -1.74
N PHE A 640 9.82 -19.11 -1.69
CA PHE A 640 9.43 -20.51 -1.57
C PHE A 640 10.01 -21.15 -0.31
N VAL A 641 9.16 -21.88 0.41
CA VAL A 641 9.55 -22.68 1.57
C VAL A 641 9.25 -24.14 1.28
N PHE A 642 10.27 -24.99 1.40
CA PHE A 642 10.17 -26.43 1.27
C PHE A 642 10.40 -27.05 2.64
N GLN A 643 9.34 -27.61 3.22
CA GLN A 643 9.35 -28.24 4.53
C GLN A 643 9.05 -29.73 4.41
N ALA A 644 9.83 -30.58 5.10
CA ALA A 644 9.67 -32.04 5.04
C ALA A 644 9.66 -32.61 3.61
N CYS A 645 10.31 -31.92 2.67
CA CYS A 645 10.36 -32.31 1.28
C CYS A 645 11.54 -33.25 1.01
N LYS A 646 11.55 -33.87 -0.17
CA LYS A 646 12.65 -34.74 -0.61
C LYS A 646 13.13 -34.32 -1.99
N ILE A 647 14.42 -34.05 -2.13
CA ILE A 647 15.06 -33.87 -3.43
C ILE A 647 15.76 -35.17 -3.82
N HIS A 648 15.28 -35.80 -4.89
CA HIS A 648 15.82 -37.06 -5.40
C HIS A 648 16.17 -36.97 -6.88
N PRO A 649 17.15 -37.76 -7.34
CA PRO A 649 17.37 -37.99 -8.75
C PRO A 649 16.30 -38.92 -9.33
N ASP A 650 15.90 -38.66 -10.57
CA ASP A 650 15.28 -39.69 -11.39
C ASP A 650 16.32 -40.82 -11.59
N PRO A 651 15.97 -42.10 -11.50
CA PRO A 651 16.92 -43.19 -11.71
C PRO A 651 17.71 -43.06 -13.02
N LYS A 652 17.09 -42.49 -14.07
CA LYS A 652 17.75 -42.24 -15.36
C LYS A 652 18.80 -41.13 -15.31
N LEU A 653 18.71 -40.20 -14.35
CA LEU A 653 19.74 -39.18 -14.13
C LEU A 653 21.06 -39.83 -13.66
N LEU A 654 20.96 -40.86 -12.82
CA LEU A 654 22.12 -41.59 -12.29
C LEU A 654 22.82 -42.45 -13.34
N MET A 655 22.16 -42.72 -14.46
CA MET A 655 22.69 -43.51 -15.58
C MET A 655 23.40 -42.66 -16.64
N LEU A 656 23.46 -41.33 -16.47
CA LEU A 656 24.18 -40.46 -17.42
C LEU A 656 25.70 -40.71 -17.36
N GLU A 657 26.35 -40.83 -18.52
CA GLU A 657 27.82 -40.99 -18.64
C GLU A 657 28.58 -39.88 -17.90
N LYS A 658 28.08 -38.65 -18.00
CA LYS A 658 28.55 -37.49 -17.24
C LYS A 658 27.52 -37.13 -16.19
N ARG A 659 27.94 -37.08 -14.92
CA ARG A 659 27.10 -36.63 -13.82
C ARG A 659 26.63 -35.20 -14.08
N ALA A 660 25.33 -34.97 -13.92
CA ALA A 660 24.77 -33.63 -14.00
C ALA A 660 25.17 -32.80 -12.77
N THR A 661 25.42 -31.51 -12.99
CA THR A 661 25.62 -30.56 -11.89
C THR A 661 24.25 -30.05 -11.42
N VAL A 662 23.88 -30.35 -10.18
CA VAL A 662 22.56 -29.97 -9.63
C VAL A 662 22.73 -29.03 -8.43
N TYR A 663 22.01 -27.92 -8.43
CA TYR A 663 21.94 -26.97 -7.32
C TYR A 663 20.54 -26.91 -6.73
N LEU A 664 20.45 -26.58 -5.44
CA LEU A 664 19.19 -26.28 -4.73
C LEU A 664 18.43 -25.14 -5.41
N GLY A 665 19.16 -24.16 -5.94
CA GLY A 665 18.55 -23.10 -6.73
C GLY A 665 19.48 -21.95 -7.07
N ARG A 666 18.88 -20.93 -7.68
CA ARG A 666 19.56 -19.69 -8.08
C ARG A 666 18.65 -18.46 -7.94
N PRO A 667 19.22 -17.26 -7.74
CA PRO A 667 18.41 -16.05 -7.64
C PRO A 667 18.02 -15.53 -9.02
N TRP A 668 16.78 -15.76 -9.44
CA TRP A 668 16.27 -15.24 -10.71
C TRP A 668 16.37 -13.71 -10.74
N LYS A 669 16.02 -13.07 -9.63
CA LYS A 669 15.97 -11.62 -9.46
C LYS A 669 16.49 -11.21 -8.06
N LEU A 670 16.62 -9.91 -7.81
CA LEU A 670 16.97 -9.37 -6.50
C LEU A 670 15.97 -9.81 -5.43
N TYR A 671 16.42 -9.80 -4.18
CA TYR A 671 15.64 -10.16 -2.99
C TYR A 671 15.08 -11.59 -2.97
N SER A 672 15.47 -12.45 -3.92
CA SER A 672 15.06 -13.86 -3.99
C SER A 672 15.13 -14.56 -2.65
N ARG A 673 14.07 -15.32 -2.32
CA ARG A 673 13.95 -16.03 -1.05
C ARG A 673 13.58 -17.49 -1.25
N ILE A 674 14.45 -18.37 -0.77
CA ILE A 674 14.30 -19.82 -0.86
C ILE A 674 14.74 -20.44 0.47
N VAL A 675 13.89 -21.25 1.09
CA VAL A 675 14.18 -21.94 2.35
C VAL A 675 13.93 -23.43 2.19
N PHE A 676 14.94 -24.25 2.49
CA PHE A 676 14.79 -25.69 2.65
C PHE A 676 14.91 -26.03 4.13
N MET A 677 13.89 -26.67 4.70
CA MET A 677 13.89 -27.05 6.10
C MET A 677 13.33 -28.45 6.34
N ASP A 678 13.90 -29.16 7.31
CA ASP A 678 13.52 -30.52 7.69
C ASP A 678 13.45 -31.47 6.48
N SER A 679 14.22 -31.21 5.43
CA SER A 679 14.09 -31.84 4.12
C SER A 679 15.25 -32.79 3.83
N TYR A 680 14.97 -33.86 3.08
CA TYR A 680 15.99 -34.78 2.59
C TYR A 680 16.63 -34.22 1.32
N LEU A 681 17.96 -34.10 1.32
CA LEU A 681 18.78 -33.67 0.18
C LEU A 681 19.69 -34.83 -0.24
N SER A 682 19.45 -35.38 -1.44
CA SER A 682 20.29 -36.45 -2.01
C SER A 682 21.68 -35.97 -2.43
N GLU A 683 22.57 -36.91 -2.69
CA GLU A 683 23.99 -36.74 -3.02
C GLU A 683 24.25 -36.01 -4.33
N ILE A 684 23.22 -35.85 -5.17
CA ILE A 684 23.33 -35.12 -6.44
C ILE A 684 23.49 -33.61 -6.23
N ILE A 685 23.14 -33.10 -5.05
CA ILE A 685 23.26 -31.68 -4.74
C ILE A 685 24.75 -31.32 -4.66
N ASN A 686 25.16 -30.40 -5.53
CA ASN A 686 26.50 -29.85 -5.55
C ASN A 686 26.85 -29.28 -4.16
N PRO A 687 28.08 -29.50 -3.63
CA PRO A 687 28.49 -28.98 -2.31
C PRO A 687 28.31 -27.46 -2.14
N LEU A 688 28.45 -26.67 -3.22
CA LEU A 688 28.18 -25.23 -3.21
C LEU A 688 26.70 -24.92 -2.88
N GLY A 689 25.80 -25.83 -3.20
CA GLY A 689 24.35 -25.78 -2.97
C GLY A 689 23.61 -24.81 -3.87
N TRP A 690 24.19 -23.65 -4.15
CA TRP A 690 23.55 -22.54 -4.87
C TRP A 690 24.48 -21.97 -5.94
N GLU A 691 23.92 -21.44 -7.02
CA GLU A 691 24.70 -20.79 -8.09
C GLU A 691 24.10 -19.44 -8.50
N GLY A 692 24.96 -18.46 -8.78
CA GLY A 692 24.55 -17.10 -9.12
C GLY A 692 24.05 -17.01 -10.55
N MET A 693 22.97 -16.25 -10.78
CA MET A 693 22.47 -16.00 -12.14
C MET A 693 23.25 -14.82 -12.74
N TYR A 694 24.18 -15.13 -13.65
CA TYR A 694 25.13 -14.17 -14.28
C TYR A 694 26.14 -13.56 -13.30
N GLY A 695 26.71 -14.37 -12.42
CA GLY A 695 27.70 -13.94 -11.42
C GLY A 695 27.09 -13.67 -10.03
N ASN A 696 27.81 -12.94 -9.18
CA ASN A 696 27.47 -12.77 -7.75
C ASN A 696 26.71 -11.47 -7.42
N GLU A 697 26.29 -10.68 -8.42
CA GLU A 697 25.73 -9.32 -8.23
C GLU A 697 24.49 -9.25 -7.34
N LYS A 698 23.71 -10.33 -7.25
CA LYS A 698 22.44 -10.37 -6.50
C LYS A 698 22.59 -10.91 -5.07
N THR A 699 23.75 -11.47 -4.73
CA THR A 699 23.95 -12.40 -3.60
C THR A 699 23.92 -11.74 -2.22
N ASN A 700 23.99 -10.41 -2.16
CA ASN A 700 23.88 -9.62 -0.93
C ASN A 700 22.43 -9.28 -0.55
N THR A 701 21.48 -9.40 -1.48
CA THR A 701 20.07 -9.02 -1.25
C THR A 701 19.14 -10.20 -1.00
N ILE A 702 19.58 -11.41 -1.33
CA ILE A 702 18.78 -12.63 -1.24
C ILE A 702 18.62 -13.10 0.21
N PHE A 703 17.65 -13.99 0.43
CA PHE A 703 17.50 -14.77 1.66
C PHE A 703 17.43 -16.26 1.31
N PHE A 704 18.59 -16.91 1.21
CA PHE A 704 18.68 -18.36 1.01
C PHE A 704 19.04 -19.03 2.31
N ALA A 705 18.29 -20.05 2.70
CA ALA A 705 18.48 -20.68 4.00
C ALA A 705 18.25 -22.18 3.99
N GLU A 706 19.02 -22.86 4.85
CA GLU A 706 18.87 -24.28 5.15
C GLU A 706 18.66 -24.45 6.68
N TYR A 707 17.78 -25.35 7.08
CA TYR A 707 17.52 -25.64 8.50
C TYR A 707 17.19 -27.11 8.72
N ASN A 708 18.00 -27.82 9.51
CA ASN A 708 17.74 -29.21 9.90
C ASN A 708 17.47 -30.15 8.70
N ASN A 709 18.08 -29.87 7.55
CA ASN A 709 18.05 -30.78 6.40
C ASN A 709 18.95 -31.97 6.67
N TYR A 710 18.63 -33.12 6.07
CA TYR A 710 19.35 -34.37 6.25
C TYR A 710 19.59 -35.07 4.91
N GLY A 711 20.41 -36.12 4.92
CA GLY A 711 20.85 -36.82 3.72
C GLY A 711 22.22 -36.36 3.21
N PRO A 712 22.79 -37.10 2.24
CA PRO A 712 24.18 -36.92 1.81
C PRO A 712 24.45 -35.55 1.15
N GLY A 713 23.44 -34.90 0.55
CA GLY A 713 23.56 -33.56 -0.03
C GLY A 713 23.40 -32.42 0.98
N ALA A 714 23.08 -32.70 2.25
CA ALA A 714 22.72 -31.69 3.24
C ALA A 714 23.91 -31.04 3.97
N ASN A 715 25.15 -31.46 3.70
CA ASN A 715 26.33 -30.85 4.34
C ASN A 715 26.50 -29.38 3.90
N VAL A 716 26.38 -28.46 4.86
CA VAL A 716 26.47 -27.01 4.62
C VAL A 716 27.89 -26.44 4.63
N GLN A 717 28.91 -27.23 4.98
CA GLN A 717 30.29 -26.73 5.12
C GLN A 717 30.87 -26.21 3.79
N GLY A 718 30.56 -26.90 2.68
CA GLY A 718 31.01 -26.56 1.33
C GLY A 718 30.17 -25.50 0.60
N ARG A 719 29.13 -24.97 1.25
CA ARG A 719 28.20 -24.02 0.61
C ARG A 719 28.85 -22.69 0.30
N VAL A 720 28.27 -21.98 -0.67
CA VAL A 720 28.64 -20.61 -1.02
C VAL A 720 28.78 -19.69 0.21
N LYS A 721 29.66 -18.69 0.12
CA LYS A 721 29.91 -17.70 1.19
C LYS A 721 29.17 -16.37 0.96
N TRP A 722 28.01 -16.42 0.32
CA TRP A 722 27.23 -15.24 -0.02
C TRP A 722 26.66 -14.54 1.23
N PRO A 723 26.63 -13.20 1.29
CA PRO A 723 26.08 -12.49 2.45
C PRO A 723 24.60 -12.81 2.73
N GLY A 724 23.81 -13.04 1.68
CA GLY A 724 22.39 -13.39 1.79
C GLY A 724 22.11 -14.90 1.99
N TYR A 725 23.15 -15.72 2.20
CA TYR A 725 23.00 -17.14 2.49
C TYR A 725 23.18 -17.43 3.99
N TYR A 726 22.23 -18.18 4.56
CA TYR A 726 22.16 -18.52 5.97
C TYR A 726 22.30 -20.03 6.16
N LYS A 727 23.48 -20.46 6.61
CA LYS A 727 23.87 -21.88 6.82
C LYS A 727 23.01 -22.62 7.84
N ALA A 728 22.51 -21.90 8.84
CA ALA A 728 21.63 -22.43 9.86
C ALA A 728 20.76 -21.30 10.39
N LEU A 729 19.45 -21.41 10.20
CA LEU A 729 18.51 -20.53 10.88
C LEU A 729 18.46 -20.88 12.38
N SER A 730 18.25 -19.89 13.25
CA SER A 730 17.89 -20.20 14.63
C SER A 730 16.51 -20.87 14.64
N PRO A 731 16.20 -21.75 15.62
CA PRO A 731 14.87 -22.35 15.73
C PRO A 731 13.74 -21.31 15.83
N VAL A 732 14.02 -20.12 16.36
CA VAL A 732 13.07 -18.99 16.39
C VAL A 732 12.82 -18.44 14.99
N LYS A 733 13.86 -18.26 14.17
CA LYS A 733 13.74 -17.76 12.79
C LYS A 733 13.12 -18.81 11.88
N ALA A 734 13.51 -20.08 12.02
CA ALA A 734 12.93 -21.21 11.28
C ALA A 734 11.41 -21.33 11.52
N ARG A 735 10.94 -21.09 12.75
CA ARG A 735 9.50 -21.06 13.08
C ARG A 735 8.69 -20.01 12.32
N GLN A 736 9.31 -18.95 11.80
CA GLN A 736 8.63 -17.95 10.97
C GLN A 736 8.33 -18.48 9.56
N PHE A 737 9.06 -19.51 9.12
CA PHE A 737 8.86 -20.19 7.84
C PHE A 737 8.10 -21.51 8.01
N ALA A 738 8.14 -22.11 9.19
CA ALA A 738 7.39 -23.31 9.52
C ALA A 738 5.88 -23.03 9.58
N THR A 739 5.10 -24.10 9.39
CA THR A 739 3.62 -24.10 9.46
C THR A 739 2.98 -23.17 8.43
N TYR A 740 1.70 -22.86 8.63
CA TYR A 740 0.94 -21.95 7.78
C TYR A 740 1.36 -20.49 7.88
N GLY A 741 2.23 -20.11 8.84
CA GLY A 741 2.61 -18.71 9.05
C GLY A 741 3.28 -18.06 7.83
N PHE A 742 4.04 -18.83 7.04
CA PHE A 742 4.65 -18.29 5.83
C PHE A 742 3.64 -17.91 4.76
N ILE A 743 2.42 -18.46 4.73
CA ILE A 743 1.41 -18.18 3.70
C ILE A 743 0.11 -17.63 4.29
N ASP A 744 0.17 -17.16 5.54
CA ASP A 744 -0.99 -16.71 6.31
C ASP A 744 -2.13 -17.76 6.29
N GLY A 745 -1.76 -19.05 6.33
CA GLY A 745 -2.60 -20.19 5.96
C GLY A 745 -3.46 -20.82 7.04
N GLU A 746 -3.40 -20.33 8.28
CA GLU A 746 -4.12 -20.96 9.39
C GLU A 746 -5.64 -20.99 9.16
N SER A 747 -6.20 -19.91 8.61
CA SER A 747 -7.63 -19.80 8.31
C SER A 747 -8.00 -20.54 7.02
N TRP A 748 -7.28 -20.30 5.93
CA TRP A 748 -7.73 -20.71 4.60
C TRP A 748 -7.33 -22.14 4.22
N VAL A 749 -6.18 -22.66 4.65
CA VAL A 749 -5.78 -24.03 4.29
C VAL A 749 -6.65 -25.06 5.02
N ARG A 750 -6.95 -24.82 6.31
CA ARG A 750 -7.83 -25.70 7.09
C ARG A 750 -9.23 -25.76 6.52
N ALA A 751 -9.76 -24.65 6.03
CA ALA A 751 -11.07 -24.58 5.39
C ALA A 751 -11.17 -25.49 4.14
N ARG A 752 -10.04 -25.87 3.53
CA ARG A 752 -10.01 -26.80 2.38
C ARG A 752 -10.00 -28.27 2.76
N GLY A 753 -9.97 -28.61 4.04
CA GLY A 753 -9.93 -30.00 4.49
C GLY A 753 -8.65 -30.76 4.12
N ILE A 754 -7.57 -30.05 3.75
CA ILE A 754 -6.28 -30.66 3.43
C ILE A 754 -5.57 -30.99 4.74
N PRO A 755 -5.16 -32.26 4.97
CA PRO A 755 -4.45 -32.65 6.17
C PRO A 755 -3.09 -31.95 6.31
N LEU A 756 -2.70 -31.67 7.56
CA LEU A 756 -1.36 -31.23 7.94
C LEU A 756 -0.32 -32.36 7.77
#